data_AF-A0A521FJG0-F1
#
_entry.id   AF-A0A521FJG0-F1
#
_cell.length_a   1.000
_cell.length_b   1.000
_cell.length_c   1.000
_cell.angle_alpha   90.00
_cell.angle_beta   90.00
_cell.angle_gamma   90.00
#
_symmetry.space_group_name_H-M   'P 1'
#
loop_
_entity.id
_entity.type
_entity.pdbx_description
1 polymer ?
#
loop_
_entity_poly.entity_id
_entity_poly.type
_entity_poly.pdbx_seq_one_letter_code
_entity_poly.pdbx_strand_id
1 'polypeptide(L)'
;CIRQCQANHEEYMDNLRAVADLFVQGYELDYPALFADGQYSRVPLPTYPFAKERYWVSQPDAPATAEVTPSPISEEPQAAAEVADTAGDSQLMTFAESWQPQPLPDERVTPSKVWVCFLSDPTHQQALRTAVQARHPGTEVIFVAQGATDHQESPHHYQLNREEGPAYRQTLNQIAADWGTGFALFYLWPLEDRASIRDYRPLFHLLQAAGEAQPARFLWAGEWTTPLERCYLESWIGWERSLGLILPQMGVAGILRKVTPEGLDMVEWLDRLADELASPALESVLYEGDRRYVCRMEPTNALQDKTSAQMIKEGGTYLITGGGGGLGRRLAAGLTRLRSVNLVLTGRSPLSDALATEIQQWEQAGSQVIYCQADVCDRAAMENVRQEIKARFGGMDGVIHAAGLAGNKSLFTKSTADFARVLAPKVQGVQVLDEVFAPESPDFVCYFSSSSAILGDMGAGDYAIANRFLMAYAHQREVASPGKTLVINWPLWKEGGMGLGDDEQTHLYLASSGQRALETEEGLALFERLLGQEPTQQLVLVGQPERVHRFLGLGQTTTVESPPGWSVALDLPAGRGRRKEMKGLSVRQCVEWDLKEIASQLLKIPRNQLHLESNLADFGFDSITLAAFAEQLTVHYEVEITPALFFGYPTLGKLADYYMTEHTESMAAFYREGATEKSQREEPQPTMVKPLEQERKPEEPQASVKPEKEPIAVIGMSGRFPGARNIAQMWEHLANGEDQVQPATRWS
;
A
#
# COMPACT_ATOMS: atom_id res chain seq x y z
N CYS A 1 -8.89 46.75 24.55
CA CYS A 1 -9.93 46.42 23.54
C CYS A 1 -10.87 45.32 24.02
N ILE A 2 -10.46 44.05 24.09
CA ILE A 2 -11.38 42.91 24.42
C ILE A 2 -12.19 43.09 25.72
N ARG A 3 -11.57 43.59 26.80
CA ARG A 3 -12.25 43.86 28.09
C ARG A 3 -13.34 44.94 28.01
N GLN A 4 -13.22 45.89 27.08
CA GLN A 4 -14.13 47.04 26.96
C GLN A 4 -15.25 46.80 25.93
N CYS A 5 -15.08 45.81 25.04
CA CYS A 5 -16.03 45.51 23.97
C CYS A 5 -17.11 44.47 24.36
N GLN A 6 -17.16 43.99 25.62
CA GLN A 6 -18.13 42.96 26.04
C GLN A 6 -19.61 43.33 25.83
N ALA A 7 -19.93 44.62 25.68
CA ALA A 7 -21.29 45.09 25.39
C ALA A 7 -21.67 45.01 23.89
N ASN A 8 -20.70 44.91 22.98
CA ASN A 8 -20.91 44.81 21.54
C ASN A 8 -20.33 43.48 21.01
N HIS A 9 -21.23 42.51 20.77
CA HIS A 9 -20.86 41.14 20.45
C HIS A 9 -20.01 41.02 19.17
N GLU A 10 -20.30 41.82 18.14
CA GLU A 10 -19.64 41.74 16.84
C GLU A 10 -18.18 42.20 16.93
N GLU A 11 -17.97 43.36 17.56
CA GLU A 11 -16.64 43.94 17.81
C GLU A 11 -15.81 43.07 18.79
N TYR A 12 -16.46 42.40 19.74
CA TYR A 12 -15.81 41.45 20.63
C TYR A 12 -15.29 40.21 19.87
N MET A 13 -16.09 39.66 18.95
CA MET A 13 -15.71 38.49 18.15
C MET A 13 -14.57 38.79 17.17
N ASP A 14 -14.58 39.95 16.53
CA ASP A 14 -13.51 40.32 15.60
C ASP A 14 -12.17 40.56 16.31
N ASN A 15 -12.20 41.18 17.49
CA ASN A 15 -10.99 41.30 18.32
C ASN A 15 -10.47 39.94 18.82
N LEU A 16 -11.37 38.99 19.13
CA LEU A 16 -10.97 37.62 19.49
C LEU A 16 -10.34 36.85 18.34
N ARG A 17 -10.86 37.02 17.11
CA ARG A 17 -10.27 36.41 15.91
C ARG A 17 -8.87 36.93 15.65
N ALA A 18 -8.66 38.23 15.74
CA ALA A 18 -7.33 38.82 15.57
C ALA A 18 -6.32 38.28 16.60
N VAL A 19 -6.74 38.10 17.85
CA VAL A 19 -5.89 37.50 18.91
C VAL A 19 -5.63 36.01 18.65
N ALA A 20 -6.62 35.26 18.16
CA ALA A 20 -6.45 33.86 17.80
C ALA A 20 -5.48 33.68 16.62
N ASP A 21 -5.56 34.54 15.59
CA ASP A 21 -4.63 34.51 14.46
C ASP A 21 -3.19 34.78 14.89
N LEU A 22 -2.97 35.73 15.81
CA LEU A 22 -1.65 35.98 16.39
C LEU A 22 -1.13 34.77 17.20
N PHE A 23 -1.99 34.08 17.94
CA PHE A 23 -1.60 32.86 18.65
C PHE A 23 -1.21 31.72 17.70
N VAL A 24 -1.96 31.51 16.62
CA VAL A 24 -1.67 30.49 15.59
C VAL A 24 -0.35 30.79 14.87
N GLN A 25 0.01 32.06 14.73
CA GLN A 25 1.29 32.49 14.17
C GLN A 25 2.47 32.37 15.17
N GLY A 26 2.23 31.88 16.39
CA GLY A 26 3.26 31.56 17.38
C GLY A 26 3.62 32.68 18.35
N TYR A 27 2.86 33.78 18.38
CA TYR A 27 3.08 34.86 19.35
C TYR A 27 2.59 34.47 20.75
N GLU A 28 3.39 34.76 21.78
CA GLU A 28 2.96 34.61 23.18
C GLU A 28 1.92 35.69 23.54
N LEU A 29 0.78 35.24 24.07
CA LEU A 29 -0.30 36.13 24.50
C LEU A 29 -0.31 36.32 26.01
N ASP A 30 -0.42 37.57 26.45
CA ASP A 30 -0.67 37.93 27.85
C ASP A 30 -2.17 37.84 28.19
N TYR A 31 -2.63 36.63 28.50
CA TYR A 31 -4.04 36.33 28.81
C TYR A 31 -4.58 37.15 30.01
N PRO A 32 -3.83 37.35 31.11
CA PRO A 32 -4.21 38.26 32.17
C PRO A 32 -4.43 39.70 31.72
N ALA A 33 -3.80 40.20 30.66
CA ALA A 33 -4.12 41.52 30.12
C ALA A 33 -5.37 41.53 29.23
N LEU A 34 -5.63 40.42 28.52
CA LEU A 34 -6.71 40.29 27.53
C LEU A 34 -8.09 40.01 28.15
N PHE A 35 -8.14 39.27 29.25
CA PHE A 35 -9.36 38.82 29.90
C PHE A 35 -9.36 39.15 31.39
N ALA A 36 -10.50 39.53 31.98
CA ALA A 36 -10.59 39.82 33.41
C ALA A 36 -10.41 38.55 34.24
N ASP A 37 -9.76 38.66 35.41
CA ASP A 37 -9.53 37.52 36.30
C ASP A 37 -10.84 36.84 36.70
N GLY A 38 -10.89 35.53 36.57
CA GLY A 38 -12.08 34.70 36.84
C GLY A 38 -13.08 34.60 35.68
N GLN A 39 -12.90 35.33 34.57
CA GLN A 39 -13.77 35.22 33.38
C GLN A 39 -13.24 34.28 32.29
N TYR A 40 -12.04 33.71 32.45
CA TYR A 40 -11.49 32.74 31.53
C TYR A 40 -10.86 31.55 32.27
N SER A 41 -10.82 30.41 31.61
CA SER A 41 -10.07 29.23 32.06
C SER A 41 -9.41 28.62 30.84
N ARG A 42 -8.09 28.39 30.90
CA ARG A 42 -7.40 27.63 29.87
C ARG A 42 -7.85 26.17 29.97
N VAL A 43 -8.51 25.68 28.94
CA VAL A 43 -8.90 24.28 28.83
C VAL A 43 -7.95 23.63 27.83
N PRO A 44 -7.13 22.64 28.25
CA PRO A 44 -6.37 21.85 27.29
C PRO A 44 -7.35 21.02 26.47
N LEU A 45 -7.36 21.21 25.15
CA LEU A 45 -8.14 20.39 24.23
C LEU A 45 -7.26 19.23 23.75
N PRO A 46 -7.75 17.98 23.79
CA PRO A 46 -7.11 16.88 23.06
C PRO A 46 -7.24 17.12 21.54
N THR A 47 -6.27 16.66 20.76
CA THR A 47 -6.11 16.96 19.32
C THR A 47 -7.07 16.21 18.38
N TYR A 48 -8.17 15.63 18.88
CA TYR A 48 -9.12 14.84 18.09
C TYR A 48 -10.56 15.39 18.17
N PRO A 49 -11.36 15.30 17.09
CA PRO A 49 -12.72 15.85 17.05
C PRO A 49 -13.74 14.95 17.77
N PHE A 50 -14.66 15.55 18.52
CA PHE A 50 -15.74 14.82 19.21
C PHE A 50 -16.93 14.54 18.28
N ALA A 51 -17.42 13.30 18.27
CA ALA A 51 -18.76 12.97 17.75
C ALA A 51 -19.86 13.47 18.71
N LYS A 52 -20.95 14.02 18.17
CA LYS A 52 -22.06 14.58 18.95
C LYS A 52 -23.20 13.56 19.09
N GLU A 53 -23.17 12.75 20.15
CA GLU A 53 -24.29 11.89 20.50
C GLU A 53 -24.88 12.24 21.87
N ARG A 54 -26.19 11.96 22.04
CA ARG A 54 -26.95 12.22 23.26
C ARG A 54 -27.60 10.94 23.76
N TYR A 55 -27.47 10.68 25.06
CA TYR A 55 -28.06 9.54 25.75
C TYR A 55 -28.96 10.00 26.91
N TRP A 56 -30.05 9.27 27.17
CA TRP A 56 -30.92 9.45 28.35
C TRP A 56 -30.83 8.24 29.26
N VAL A 57 -30.82 8.45 30.58
CA VAL A 57 -30.79 7.37 31.57
C VAL A 57 -32.21 7.07 32.07
N SER A 58 -32.61 5.81 32.05
CA SER A 58 -33.84 5.32 32.69
C SER A 58 -33.62 5.12 34.19
N GLN A 59 -34.58 5.55 35.03
CA GLN A 59 -34.46 5.51 36.49
C GLN A 59 -34.34 4.07 37.04
N PRO A 60 -33.49 3.83 38.05
CA PRO A 60 -33.42 2.57 38.77
C PRO A 60 -34.22 2.57 40.08
N ASP A 61 -34.87 1.44 40.40
CA ASP A 61 -35.33 1.12 41.75
C ASP A 61 -34.13 0.71 42.64
N ALA A 62 -34.14 1.15 43.91
CA ALA A 62 -33.06 1.00 44.90
C ALA A 62 -33.25 -0.23 45.84
N PRO A 63 -32.40 -0.45 46.87
CA PRO A 63 -31.01 -0.95 46.80
C PRO A 63 -30.75 -2.14 47.76
N ALA A 64 -29.57 -2.77 47.69
CA ALA A 64 -29.02 -3.58 48.80
C ALA A 64 -27.51 -3.35 48.95
N THR A 65 -27.11 -3.00 50.18
CA THR A 65 -25.79 -2.61 50.67
C THR A 65 -24.91 -3.80 51.07
N ALA A 66 -23.59 -3.66 50.94
CA ALA A 66 -22.62 -4.24 51.87
C ALA A 66 -21.25 -3.53 51.77
N GLU A 67 -20.77 -3.06 52.92
CA GLU A 67 -19.55 -2.29 53.18
C GLU A 67 -18.26 -3.13 53.14
N VAL A 68 -17.12 -2.51 52.84
CA VAL A 68 -15.79 -2.95 53.31
C VAL A 68 -14.93 -1.74 53.70
N THR A 69 -14.32 -1.83 54.88
CA THR A 69 -13.49 -0.84 55.59
C THR A 69 -12.00 -0.83 55.16
N PRO A 70 -11.22 0.24 55.45
CA PRO A 70 -9.86 0.45 54.92
C PRO A 70 -8.73 0.25 55.95
N SER A 71 -7.49 -0.03 55.50
CA SER A 71 -6.22 0.08 56.27
C SER A 71 -4.98 -0.25 55.40
N PRO A 72 -3.73 0.16 55.76
CA PRO A 72 -3.15 1.47 55.43
C PRO A 72 -1.79 1.39 54.70
N ILE A 73 -1.33 2.56 54.25
CA ILE A 73 -0.09 2.83 53.49
C ILE A 73 1.16 2.71 54.36
N SER A 74 2.24 2.11 53.84
CA SER A 74 3.62 2.37 54.31
C SER A 74 4.68 2.20 53.20
N GLU A 75 5.35 3.34 52.95
CA GLU A 75 6.77 3.63 52.62
C GLU A 75 7.57 2.92 51.49
N GLU A 76 8.11 3.79 50.62
CA GLU A 76 9.28 3.69 49.70
C GLU A 76 10.56 3.13 50.36
N PRO A 77 11.57 2.56 49.62
CA PRO A 77 12.35 3.33 48.62
C PRO A 77 13.01 2.58 47.43
N GLN A 78 13.32 3.39 46.40
CA GLN A 78 14.47 3.37 45.47
C GLN A 78 15.09 2.04 44.98
N ALA A 79 15.03 1.80 43.66
CA ALA A 79 16.20 1.52 42.83
C ALA A 79 15.86 1.70 41.34
N ALA A 80 16.66 2.52 40.66
CA ALA A 80 16.65 2.70 39.23
C ALA A 80 17.25 1.48 38.51
N ALA A 81 16.60 1.01 37.44
CA ALA A 81 17.23 0.46 36.24
C ALA A 81 16.17 0.16 35.16
N GLU A 82 16.39 0.75 33.98
CA GLU A 82 16.06 0.23 32.65
C GLU A 82 14.57 -0.01 32.30
N VAL A 83 13.94 1.02 31.74
CA VAL A 83 12.92 0.83 30.69
C VAL A 83 13.58 1.19 29.37
N ALA A 84 13.90 0.18 28.59
CA ALA A 84 14.47 0.32 27.26
C ALA A 84 13.41 0.86 26.27
N ASP A 85 13.87 1.80 25.48
CA ASP A 85 13.25 2.44 24.32
C ASP A 85 12.95 1.40 23.22
N THR A 86 11.70 1.29 22.75
CA THR A 86 11.30 0.40 21.63
C THR A 86 11.62 0.99 20.24
N ALA A 87 12.53 1.96 20.17
CA ALA A 87 13.14 2.44 18.93
C ALA A 87 14.24 1.51 18.35
N GLY A 88 14.57 0.41 19.04
CA GLY A 88 15.75 -0.41 18.74
C GLY A 88 15.73 -1.30 17.48
N ASP A 89 14.62 -1.43 16.76
CA ASP A 89 14.48 -2.48 15.72
C ASP A 89 14.13 -1.97 14.30
N SER A 90 14.16 -0.65 14.06
CA SER A 90 13.98 -0.10 12.72
C SER A 90 15.31 0.05 12.00
N GLN A 91 15.42 -0.51 10.80
CA GLN A 91 16.63 -0.49 9.98
C GLN A 91 16.35 0.02 8.58
N LEU A 92 17.36 0.65 8.00
CA LEU A 92 17.39 1.01 6.58
C LEU A 92 17.86 -0.23 5.80
N MET A 93 17.13 -0.59 4.76
CA MET A 93 17.37 -1.77 3.95
C MET A 93 17.36 -1.41 2.47
N THR A 94 18.16 -2.12 1.69
CA THR A 94 18.27 -1.95 0.24
C THR A 94 18.05 -3.27 -0.48
N PHE A 95 17.35 -3.21 -1.60
CA PHE A 95 16.99 -4.38 -2.41
C PHE A 95 17.13 -4.06 -3.90
N ALA A 96 17.26 -5.09 -4.73
CA ALA A 96 17.24 -4.99 -6.17
C ALA A 96 16.27 -6.00 -6.76
N GLU A 97 15.62 -5.64 -7.86
CA GLU A 97 14.75 -6.52 -8.62
C GLU A 97 15.44 -6.91 -9.92
N SER A 98 15.44 -8.19 -10.26
CA SER A 98 16.05 -8.70 -11.48
C SER A 98 15.17 -9.76 -12.15
N TRP A 99 15.33 -9.89 -13.47
CA TRP A 99 14.75 -10.97 -14.25
C TRP A 99 15.51 -12.27 -14.00
N GLN A 100 14.87 -13.25 -13.36
CA GLN A 100 15.47 -14.54 -13.00
C GLN A 100 14.82 -15.69 -13.76
N PRO A 101 15.60 -16.68 -14.23
CA PRO A 101 15.06 -17.81 -14.96
C PRO A 101 14.17 -18.65 -14.03
N GLN A 102 12.91 -18.84 -14.42
CA GLN A 102 11.97 -19.68 -13.70
C GLN A 102 11.04 -20.40 -14.69
N PRO A 103 11.08 -21.75 -14.76
CA PRO A 103 10.17 -22.50 -15.60
C PRO A 103 8.73 -22.32 -15.13
N LEU A 104 7.78 -22.64 -16.02
CA LEU A 104 6.38 -22.76 -15.63
C LEU A 104 6.23 -23.84 -14.53
N PRO A 105 5.33 -23.66 -13.57
CA PRO A 105 5.00 -24.71 -12.61
C PRO A 105 4.42 -25.94 -13.33
N ASP A 106 4.40 -27.12 -12.70
CA ASP A 106 3.74 -28.29 -13.27
C ASP A 106 2.22 -28.25 -13.08
N GLU A 107 1.77 -27.61 -12.01
CA GLU A 107 0.35 -27.40 -11.72
C GLU A 107 -0.32 -26.53 -12.79
N ARG A 108 -1.54 -26.92 -13.17
CA ARG A 108 -2.33 -26.25 -14.21
C ARG A 108 -3.77 -26.06 -13.74
N VAL A 109 -4.28 -24.86 -13.93
CA VAL A 109 -5.69 -24.49 -13.74
C VAL A 109 -6.39 -24.55 -15.08
N THR A 110 -7.67 -24.93 -15.09
CA THR A 110 -8.49 -24.96 -16.31
C THR A 110 -8.85 -23.52 -16.72
N PRO A 111 -8.45 -23.04 -17.91
CA PRO A 111 -8.79 -21.71 -18.37
C PRO A 111 -10.28 -21.54 -18.68
N SER A 112 -10.75 -20.29 -18.71
CA SER A 112 -12.10 -19.94 -19.17
C SER A 112 -12.36 -20.41 -20.61
N LYS A 113 -13.59 -20.83 -20.91
CA LYS A 113 -13.99 -21.28 -22.24
C LYS A 113 -14.32 -20.14 -23.22
N VAL A 114 -14.28 -18.89 -22.77
CA VAL A 114 -14.49 -17.70 -23.61
C VAL A 114 -13.25 -16.85 -23.56
N TRP A 115 -12.64 -16.63 -24.72
CA TRP A 115 -11.41 -15.85 -24.89
C TRP A 115 -11.72 -14.60 -25.72
N VAL A 116 -11.47 -13.43 -25.14
CA VAL A 116 -11.65 -12.13 -25.79
C VAL A 116 -10.28 -11.60 -26.19
N CYS A 117 -10.02 -11.51 -27.49
CA CYS A 117 -8.72 -11.16 -28.04
C CYS A 117 -8.78 -9.82 -28.78
N PHE A 118 -8.09 -8.82 -28.25
CA PHE A 118 -7.82 -7.56 -28.96
C PHE A 118 -6.72 -7.83 -29.99
N LEU A 119 -7.13 -8.20 -31.20
CA LEU A 119 -6.29 -8.61 -32.33
C LEU A 119 -7.00 -8.19 -33.63
N SER A 120 -6.30 -7.52 -34.55
CA SER A 120 -6.92 -6.84 -35.69
C SER A 120 -6.73 -7.55 -37.02
N ASP A 121 -5.56 -8.15 -37.28
CA ASP A 121 -5.28 -8.74 -38.59
C ASP A 121 -6.12 -10.02 -38.83
N PRO A 122 -6.90 -10.10 -39.92
CA PRO A 122 -7.75 -11.26 -40.20
C PRO A 122 -6.97 -12.58 -40.37
N THR A 123 -5.72 -12.52 -40.85
CA THR A 123 -4.85 -13.70 -41.02
C THR A 123 -4.42 -14.22 -39.65
N HIS A 124 -4.00 -13.33 -38.75
CA HIS A 124 -3.66 -13.68 -37.37
C HIS A 124 -4.88 -14.18 -36.60
N GLN A 125 -6.05 -13.57 -36.76
CA GLN A 125 -7.31 -14.04 -36.16
C GLN A 125 -7.65 -15.47 -36.60
N GLN A 126 -7.52 -15.76 -37.90
CA GLN A 126 -7.79 -17.11 -38.41
C GLN A 126 -6.76 -18.13 -37.90
N ALA A 127 -5.48 -17.76 -37.83
CA ALA A 127 -4.43 -18.60 -37.27
C ALA A 127 -4.68 -18.92 -35.79
N LEU A 128 -4.95 -17.89 -34.98
CA LEU A 128 -5.26 -18.02 -33.55
C LEU A 128 -6.48 -18.91 -33.33
N ARG A 129 -7.59 -18.66 -34.06
CA ARG A 129 -8.82 -19.47 -33.95
C ARG A 129 -8.57 -20.94 -34.27
N THR A 130 -7.83 -21.22 -35.34
CA THR A 130 -7.51 -22.59 -35.76
C THR A 130 -6.69 -23.31 -34.68
N ALA A 131 -5.69 -22.63 -34.12
CA ALA A 131 -4.82 -23.21 -33.11
C ALA A 131 -5.51 -23.36 -31.74
N VAL A 132 -6.38 -22.42 -31.34
CA VAL A 132 -7.24 -22.55 -30.14
C VAL A 132 -8.19 -23.74 -30.28
N GLN A 133 -8.84 -23.92 -31.42
CA GLN A 133 -9.74 -25.05 -31.66
C GLN A 133 -9.02 -26.40 -31.59
N ALA A 134 -7.76 -26.46 -32.03
CA ALA A 134 -6.94 -27.66 -31.97
C ALA A 134 -6.49 -28.00 -30.54
N ARG A 135 -6.07 -27.00 -29.75
CA ARG A 135 -5.50 -27.19 -28.40
C ARG A 135 -6.55 -27.21 -27.29
N HIS A 136 -7.59 -26.40 -27.43
CA HIS A 136 -8.65 -26.19 -26.44
C HIS A 136 -10.03 -26.33 -27.10
N PRO A 137 -10.45 -27.55 -27.47
CA PRO A 137 -11.72 -27.78 -28.12
C PRO A 137 -12.90 -27.33 -27.24
N GLY A 138 -13.82 -26.57 -27.83
CA GLY A 138 -14.98 -26.00 -27.13
C GLY A 138 -14.72 -24.65 -26.47
N THR A 139 -13.55 -24.03 -26.70
CA THR A 139 -13.29 -22.63 -26.37
C THR A 139 -13.79 -21.72 -27.49
N GLU A 140 -14.58 -20.72 -27.13
CA GLU A 140 -15.07 -19.67 -28.03
C GLU A 140 -14.09 -18.49 -28.04
N VAL A 141 -13.79 -17.98 -29.23
CA VAL A 141 -12.86 -16.86 -29.43
C VAL A 141 -13.59 -15.68 -30.04
N ILE A 142 -13.54 -14.55 -29.35
CA ILE A 142 -14.15 -13.27 -29.72
C ILE A 142 -13.03 -12.30 -30.06
N PHE A 143 -13.10 -11.66 -31.23
CA PHE A 143 -12.10 -10.71 -31.68
C PHE A 143 -12.58 -9.27 -31.54
N VAL A 144 -11.68 -8.41 -31.06
CA VAL A 144 -11.87 -6.95 -31.04
C VAL A 144 -10.75 -6.32 -31.88
N ALA A 145 -11.11 -5.85 -33.08
CA ALA A 145 -10.20 -5.26 -34.04
C ALA A 145 -10.15 -3.73 -33.90
N GLN A 146 -9.01 -3.12 -34.26
CA GLN A 146 -8.92 -1.67 -34.40
C GLN A 146 -9.74 -1.19 -35.61
N GLY A 147 -10.40 -0.05 -35.49
CA GLY A 147 -11.14 0.58 -36.57
C GLY A 147 -11.34 2.07 -36.40
N ALA A 148 -12.01 2.69 -37.38
CA ALA A 148 -12.37 4.10 -37.34
C ALA A 148 -13.70 4.37 -36.61
N THR A 149 -14.54 3.35 -36.48
CA THR A 149 -15.87 3.41 -35.87
C THR A 149 -16.11 2.21 -34.98
N ASP A 150 -16.91 2.40 -33.94
CA ASP A 150 -17.29 1.33 -33.03
C ASP A 150 -18.55 0.62 -33.53
N HIS A 151 -18.45 -0.67 -33.81
CA HIS A 151 -19.62 -1.48 -34.13
C HIS A 151 -19.36 -2.97 -33.87
N GLN A 152 -20.44 -3.70 -33.62
CA GLN A 152 -20.45 -5.15 -33.60
C GLN A 152 -20.73 -5.67 -35.01
N GLU A 153 -19.80 -6.42 -35.60
CA GLU A 153 -20.00 -7.05 -36.92
C GLU A 153 -20.72 -8.39 -36.81
N SER A 154 -20.43 -9.13 -35.74
CA SER A 154 -21.06 -10.40 -35.40
C SER A 154 -20.94 -10.67 -33.89
N PRO A 155 -21.59 -11.71 -33.33
CA PRO A 155 -21.40 -12.11 -31.94
C PRO A 155 -19.94 -12.44 -31.54
N HIS A 156 -19.08 -12.72 -32.53
CA HIS A 156 -17.66 -13.07 -32.32
C HIS A 156 -16.68 -12.01 -32.84
N HIS A 157 -17.16 -10.89 -33.37
CA HIS A 157 -16.30 -9.87 -33.97
C HIS A 157 -16.83 -8.47 -33.73
N TYR A 158 -15.98 -7.66 -33.11
CA TYR A 158 -16.21 -6.26 -32.78
C TYR A 158 -15.11 -5.41 -33.40
N GLN A 159 -15.45 -4.20 -33.79
CA GLN A 159 -14.49 -3.18 -34.20
C GLN A 159 -14.58 -1.99 -33.25
N LEU A 160 -13.43 -1.42 -32.90
CA LEU A 160 -13.33 -0.35 -31.93
C LEU A 160 -12.32 0.73 -32.34
N ASN A 161 -12.69 1.99 -32.16
CA ASN A 161 -11.81 3.14 -32.27
C ASN A 161 -10.91 3.23 -31.03
N ARG A 162 -9.60 3.03 -31.23
CA ARG A 162 -8.63 2.94 -30.13
C ARG A 162 -8.59 4.17 -29.22
N GLU A 163 -9.03 5.33 -29.70
CA GLU A 163 -9.05 6.59 -28.94
C GLU A 163 -10.34 6.81 -28.12
N GLU A 164 -11.39 6.02 -28.37
CA GLU A 164 -12.72 6.20 -27.75
C GLU A 164 -12.89 5.33 -26.50
N GLY A 165 -12.46 5.84 -25.35
CA GLY A 165 -12.57 5.14 -24.07
C GLY A 165 -13.96 4.54 -23.74
N PRO A 166 -15.10 5.23 -23.96
CA PRO A 166 -16.43 4.66 -23.73
C PRO A 166 -16.73 3.39 -24.54
N ALA A 167 -16.17 3.28 -25.75
CA ALA A 167 -16.38 2.12 -26.62
C ALA A 167 -15.83 0.82 -26.01
N TYR A 168 -14.73 0.90 -25.26
CA TYR A 168 -14.15 -0.27 -24.58
C TYR A 168 -15.11 -0.82 -23.54
N ARG A 169 -15.71 0.06 -22.73
CA ARG A 169 -16.69 -0.32 -21.69
C ARG A 169 -17.93 -0.94 -22.32
N GLN A 170 -18.49 -0.27 -23.35
CA GLN A 170 -19.66 -0.78 -24.05
C GLN A 170 -19.39 -2.16 -24.66
N THR A 171 -18.24 -2.34 -25.32
CA THR A 171 -17.87 -3.60 -25.98
C THR A 171 -17.69 -4.72 -24.98
N LEU A 172 -16.91 -4.52 -23.91
CA LEU A 172 -16.71 -5.57 -22.91
C LEU A 172 -17.98 -5.90 -22.12
N ASN A 173 -18.82 -4.90 -21.81
CA ASN A 173 -20.10 -5.14 -21.14
C ASN A 173 -21.07 -5.91 -22.05
N GLN A 174 -21.08 -5.62 -23.36
CA GLN A 174 -21.87 -6.38 -24.33
C GLN A 174 -21.38 -7.83 -24.43
N ILE A 175 -20.07 -8.05 -24.48
CA ILE A 175 -19.50 -9.40 -24.48
C ILE A 175 -19.86 -10.16 -23.20
N ALA A 176 -19.75 -9.51 -22.04
CA ALA A 176 -20.15 -10.11 -20.77
C ALA A 176 -21.64 -10.46 -20.72
N ALA A 177 -22.50 -9.66 -21.35
CA ALA A 177 -23.93 -9.93 -21.46
C ALA A 177 -24.24 -11.12 -22.40
N ASP A 178 -23.51 -11.22 -23.52
CA ASP A 178 -23.74 -12.25 -24.53
C ASP A 178 -23.12 -13.61 -24.13
N TRP A 179 -21.97 -13.60 -23.47
CA TRP A 179 -21.14 -14.79 -23.22
C TRP A 179 -20.91 -15.12 -21.74
N GLY A 180 -21.34 -14.24 -20.83
CA GLY A 180 -21.09 -14.36 -19.39
C GLY A 180 -19.81 -13.65 -18.93
N THR A 181 -19.71 -13.40 -17.62
CA THR A 181 -18.51 -12.82 -16.97
C THR A 181 -17.42 -13.88 -16.75
N GLY A 182 -16.24 -13.47 -16.28
CA GLY A 182 -15.15 -14.42 -15.98
C GLY A 182 -14.46 -15.00 -17.22
N PHE A 183 -14.57 -14.35 -18.38
CA PHE A 183 -13.81 -14.71 -19.58
C PHE A 183 -12.30 -14.42 -19.41
N ALA A 184 -11.48 -15.01 -20.29
CA ALA A 184 -10.07 -14.66 -20.41
C ALA A 184 -9.93 -13.49 -21.41
N LEU A 185 -9.23 -12.43 -20.99
CA LEU A 185 -9.00 -11.23 -21.80
C LEU A 185 -7.55 -11.17 -22.26
N PHE A 186 -7.34 -10.92 -23.55
CA PHE A 186 -6.03 -10.82 -24.17
C PHE A 186 -5.86 -9.50 -24.92
N TYR A 187 -4.84 -8.71 -24.55
CA TYR A 187 -4.44 -7.52 -25.28
C TYR A 187 -3.25 -7.83 -26.21
N LEU A 188 -3.53 -8.02 -27.50
CA LEU A 188 -2.56 -8.49 -28.50
C LEU A 188 -2.26 -7.47 -29.61
N TRP A 189 -2.94 -6.33 -29.65
CA TRP A 189 -2.65 -5.24 -30.59
C TRP A 189 -1.17 -4.82 -30.65
N PRO A 190 -0.39 -4.82 -29.55
CA PRO A 190 1.04 -4.47 -29.61
C PRO A 190 1.89 -5.42 -30.46
N LEU A 191 1.40 -6.63 -30.75
CA LEU A 191 2.08 -7.58 -31.65
C LEU A 191 1.96 -7.17 -33.12
N GLU A 192 0.92 -6.43 -33.48
CA GLU A 192 0.60 -6.03 -34.87
C GLU A 192 0.91 -4.55 -35.13
N ASP A 193 0.60 -3.70 -34.15
CA ASP A 193 0.81 -2.25 -34.20
C ASP A 193 1.79 -1.80 -33.12
N ARG A 194 3.02 -1.54 -33.54
CA ARG A 194 4.10 -1.12 -32.64
C ARG A 194 3.85 0.27 -32.04
N ALA A 195 3.00 1.10 -32.66
CA ALA A 195 2.62 2.39 -32.06
C ALA A 195 1.83 2.18 -30.76
N SER A 196 1.10 1.06 -30.64
CA SER A 196 0.36 0.68 -29.43
C SER A 196 1.26 0.33 -28.25
N ILE A 197 2.57 0.13 -28.45
CA ILE A 197 3.54 -0.04 -27.35
C ILE A 197 3.80 1.31 -26.65
N ARG A 198 3.92 2.39 -27.42
CA ARG A 198 4.25 3.72 -26.90
C ARG A 198 3.02 4.50 -26.45
N ASP A 199 1.88 4.20 -27.06
CA ASP A 199 0.60 4.79 -26.70
C ASP A 199 -0.07 3.98 -25.58
N TYR A 200 -0.01 4.50 -24.35
CA TYR A 200 -0.66 3.88 -23.19
C TYR A 200 -2.19 4.00 -23.21
N ARG A 201 -2.79 4.87 -24.04
CA ARG A 201 -4.24 5.18 -23.98
C ARG A 201 -5.13 3.95 -24.22
N PRO A 202 -4.89 3.10 -25.23
CA PRO A 202 -5.72 1.92 -25.47
C PRO A 202 -5.75 0.96 -24.28
N LEU A 203 -4.57 0.61 -23.75
CA LEU A 203 -4.48 -0.30 -22.61
C LEU A 203 -5.05 0.32 -21.33
N PHE A 204 -4.86 1.64 -21.11
CA PHE A 204 -5.51 2.38 -20.04
C PHE A 204 -7.04 2.27 -20.12
N HIS A 205 -7.63 2.50 -21.29
CA HIS A 205 -9.08 2.38 -21.49
C HIS A 205 -9.57 0.94 -21.30
N LEU A 206 -8.81 -0.03 -21.79
CA LEU A 206 -9.12 -1.45 -21.63
C LEU A 206 -9.12 -1.86 -20.15
N LEU A 207 -8.15 -1.40 -19.36
CA LEU A 207 -8.10 -1.68 -17.92
C LEU A 207 -9.28 -1.05 -17.17
N GLN A 208 -9.69 0.16 -17.55
CA GLN A 208 -10.90 0.77 -16.98
C GLN A 208 -12.15 -0.07 -17.28
N ALA A 209 -12.29 -0.54 -18.52
CA ALA A 209 -13.41 -1.38 -18.94
C ALA A 209 -13.39 -2.77 -18.29
N ALA A 210 -12.20 -3.36 -18.12
CA ALA A 210 -12.02 -4.66 -17.47
C ALA A 210 -12.47 -4.64 -16.00
N GLY A 211 -12.27 -3.52 -15.29
CA GLY A 211 -12.76 -3.38 -13.91
C GLY A 211 -14.28 -3.54 -13.76
N GLU A 212 -15.05 -3.16 -14.78
CA GLU A 212 -16.51 -3.31 -14.81
C GLU A 212 -16.93 -4.69 -15.35
N ALA A 213 -16.30 -5.16 -16.43
CA ALA A 213 -16.63 -6.42 -17.07
C ALA A 213 -16.17 -7.68 -16.30
N GLN A 214 -15.20 -7.50 -15.38
CA GLN A 214 -14.67 -8.54 -14.49
C GLN A 214 -14.25 -9.83 -15.23
N PRO A 215 -13.25 -9.75 -16.14
CA PRO A 215 -12.62 -10.97 -16.65
C PRO A 215 -11.95 -11.73 -15.50
N ALA A 216 -11.86 -13.05 -15.61
CA ALA A 216 -11.18 -13.86 -14.60
C ALA A 216 -9.66 -13.64 -14.66
N ARG A 217 -9.13 -13.54 -15.88
CA ARG A 217 -7.71 -13.36 -16.17
C ARG A 217 -7.53 -12.39 -17.33
N PHE A 218 -6.59 -11.47 -17.20
CA PHE A 218 -6.21 -10.49 -18.21
C PHE A 218 -4.71 -10.58 -18.50
N LEU A 219 -4.37 -10.99 -19.71
CA LEU A 219 -3.01 -11.05 -20.23
C LEU A 219 -2.78 -10.00 -21.33
N TRP A 220 -1.63 -9.32 -21.32
CA TRP A 220 -1.15 -8.57 -22.48
C TRP A 220 0.11 -9.19 -23.05
N ALA A 221 0.30 -9.06 -24.35
CA ALA A 221 1.48 -9.54 -25.06
C ALA A 221 2.23 -8.36 -25.70
N GLY A 222 3.56 -8.43 -25.72
CA GLY A 222 4.38 -7.41 -26.35
C GLY A 222 5.73 -7.91 -26.85
N GLU A 223 6.12 -7.42 -28.02
CA GLU A 223 7.44 -7.64 -28.60
C GLU A 223 8.23 -6.35 -28.72
N TRP A 224 9.51 -6.40 -28.37
CA TRP A 224 10.42 -5.28 -28.63
C TRP A 224 11.51 -5.63 -29.65
N THR A 225 11.85 -4.63 -30.45
CA THR A 225 13.05 -4.59 -31.31
C THR A 225 14.08 -3.59 -30.79
N THR A 226 13.61 -2.54 -30.12
CA THR A 226 14.45 -1.46 -29.62
C THR A 226 14.51 -1.48 -28.09
N PRO A 227 15.62 -1.03 -27.48
CA PRO A 227 15.70 -0.80 -26.05
C PRO A 227 14.54 0.04 -25.50
N LEU A 228 14.13 1.08 -26.23
CA LEU A 228 13.06 1.97 -25.80
C LEU A 228 11.70 1.27 -25.77
N GLU A 229 11.36 0.45 -26.77
CA GLU A 229 10.14 -0.38 -26.76
C GLU A 229 10.11 -1.32 -25.54
N ARG A 230 11.25 -1.91 -25.18
CA ARG A 230 11.37 -2.71 -23.96
C ARG A 230 11.03 -1.90 -22.72
N CYS A 231 11.50 -0.65 -22.61
CA CYS A 231 11.17 0.21 -21.48
C CYS A 231 9.67 0.47 -21.36
N TYR A 232 8.98 0.71 -22.48
CA TYR A 232 7.53 0.88 -22.50
C TYR A 232 6.82 -0.40 -22.04
N LEU A 233 7.18 -1.56 -22.58
CA LEU A 233 6.57 -2.85 -22.23
C LEU A 233 6.79 -3.24 -20.76
N GLU A 234 8.03 -3.11 -20.25
CA GLU A 234 8.32 -3.37 -18.84
C GLU A 234 7.60 -2.40 -17.90
N SER A 235 7.33 -1.16 -18.35
CA SER A 235 6.57 -0.20 -17.54
C SER A 235 5.14 -0.64 -17.25
N TRP A 236 4.52 -1.44 -18.15
CA TRP A 236 3.15 -1.94 -17.97
C TRP A 236 3.01 -2.88 -16.76
N ILE A 237 4.11 -3.47 -16.29
CA ILE A 237 4.13 -4.24 -15.03
C ILE A 237 3.65 -3.37 -13.86
N GLY A 238 3.83 -2.04 -13.92
CA GLY A 238 3.27 -1.12 -12.92
C GLY A 238 1.74 -1.24 -12.76
N TRP A 239 1.00 -1.57 -13.82
CA TRP A 239 -0.44 -1.84 -13.72
C TRP A 239 -0.74 -3.15 -13.00
N GLU A 240 -0.05 -4.24 -13.32
CA GLU A 240 -0.19 -5.52 -12.60
C GLU A 240 -0.02 -5.29 -11.10
N ARG A 241 1.09 -4.64 -10.70
CA ARG A 241 1.43 -4.43 -9.28
C ARG A 241 0.40 -3.56 -8.57
N SER A 242 -0.20 -2.61 -9.29
CA SER A 242 -1.18 -1.70 -8.71
C SER A 242 -2.59 -2.30 -8.65
N LEU A 243 -2.94 -3.20 -9.57
CA LEU A 243 -4.29 -3.75 -9.69
C LEU A 243 -4.52 -4.96 -8.80
N GLY A 244 -3.49 -5.78 -8.53
CA GLY A 244 -3.63 -6.94 -7.65
C GLY A 244 -4.19 -6.61 -6.26
N LEU A 245 -3.95 -5.38 -5.77
CA LEU A 245 -4.46 -4.89 -4.49
C LEU A 245 -5.93 -4.47 -4.52
N ILE A 246 -6.44 -4.02 -5.68
CA ILE A 246 -7.82 -3.48 -5.80
C ILE A 246 -8.77 -4.49 -6.43
N LEU A 247 -8.27 -5.35 -7.32
CA LEU A 247 -9.03 -6.38 -8.02
C LEU A 247 -8.38 -7.76 -7.81
N PRO A 248 -8.33 -8.27 -6.56
CA PRO A 248 -7.64 -9.53 -6.25
C PRO A 248 -8.21 -10.73 -7.02
N GLN A 249 -9.49 -10.69 -7.38
CA GLN A 249 -10.16 -11.73 -8.17
C GLN A 249 -9.80 -11.73 -9.66
N MET A 250 -9.17 -10.66 -10.17
CA MET A 250 -8.75 -10.54 -11.56
C MET A 250 -7.25 -10.75 -11.65
N GLY A 251 -6.82 -11.91 -12.14
CA GLY A 251 -5.41 -12.16 -12.39
C GLY A 251 -4.92 -11.30 -13.58
N VAL A 252 -3.84 -10.55 -13.40
CA VAL A 252 -3.32 -9.63 -14.41
C VAL A 252 -1.84 -9.89 -14.63
N ALA A 253 -1.40 -10.08 -15.88
CA ALA A 253 0.02 -10.30 -16.18
C ALA A 253 0.40 -9.94 -17.62
N GLY A 254 1.69 -9.67 -17.83
CA GLY A 254 2.28 -9.40 -19.13
C GLY A 254 3.17 -10.53 -19.62
N ILE A 255 3.12 -10.81 -20.91
CA ILE A 255 4.06 -11.72 -21.59
C ILE A 255 4.89 -10.89 -22.57
N LEU A 256 6.17 -10.72 -22.24
CA LEU A 256 7.09 -9.90 -23.02
C LEU A 256 8.10 -10.82 -23.72
N ARG A 257 8.44 -10.55 -24.99
CA ARG A 257 9.58 -11.21 -25.63
C ARG A 257 10.37 -10.29 -26.55
N LYS A 258 11.64 -10.61 -26.75
CA LYS A 258 12.42 -10.00 -27.83
C LYS A 258 11.95 -10.59 -29.16
N VAL A 259 11.78 -9.75 -30.19
CA VAL A 259 11.41 -10.25 -31.51
C VAL A 259 12.40 -11.29 -32.02
N THR A 260 11.90 -12.32 -32.69
CA THR A 260 12.71 -13.35 -33.35
C THR A 260 13.02 -12.95 -34.80
N PRO A 261 14.13 -13.42 -35.39
CA PRO A 261 14.43 -13.18 -36.80
C PRO A 261 13.35 -13.66 -37.78
N GLU A 262 12.60 -14.70 -37.38
CA GLU A 262 11.54 -15.33 -38.17
C GLU A 262 10.25 -14.50 -38.24
N GLY A 263 10.13 -13.46 -37.41
CA GLY A 263 8.97 -12.58 -37.34
C GLY A 263 7.87 -13.10 -36.42
N LEU A 264 6.67 -12.52 -36.52
CA LEU A 264 5.54 -12.86 -35.68
C LEU A 264 4.97 -14.24 -36.05
N ASP A 265 5.02 -15.17 -35.10
CA ASP A 265 4.33 -16.47 -35.18
C ASP A 265 3.20 -16.51 -34.16
N MET A 266 1.96 -16.44 -34.64
CA MET A 266 0.77 -16.44 -33.80
C MET A 266 0.49 -17.78 -33.11
N VAL A 267 0.99 -18.90 -33.65
CA VAL A 267 0.82 -20.22 -33.03
C VAL A 267 1.75 -20.34 -31.83
N GLU A 268 3.01 -19.92 -31.98
CA GLU A 268 3.97 -19.88 -30.86
C GLU A 268 3.48 -18.94 -29.75
N TRP A 269 2.96 -17.77 -30.12
CA TRP A 269 2.35 -16.85 -29.16
C TRP A 269 1.15 -17.47 -28.44
N LEU A 270 0.27 -18.17 -29.17
CA LEU A 270 -0.85 -18.86 -28.57
C LEU A 270 -0.38 -19.87 -27.53
N ASP A 271 0.64 -20.68 -27.85
CA ASP A 271 1.13 -21.70 -26.94
C ASP A 271 1.60 -21.07 -25.62
N ARG A 272 2.39 -19.99 -25.69
CA ARG A 272 2.84 -19.25 -24.50
C ARG A 272 1.67 -18.62 -23.74
N LEU A 273 0.74 -17.97 -24.44
CA LEU A 273 -0.45 -17.35 -23.84
C LEU A 273 -1.32 -18.39 -23.13
N ALA A 274 -1.52 -19.56 -23.73
CA ALA A 274 -2.31 -20.64 -23.17
C ALA A 274 -1.63 -21.26 -21.94
N ASP A 275 -0.31 -21.45 -21.98
CA ASP A 275 0.46 -22.01 -20.87
C ASP A 275 0.52 -21.07 -19.67
N GLU A 276 0.73 -19.77 -19.87
CA GLU A 276 0.64 -18.78 -18.78
C GLU A 276 -0.80 -18.64 -18.28
N LEU A 277 -1.80 -18.63 -19.18
CA LEU A 277 -3.22 -18.58 -18.79
C LEU A 277 -3.62 -19.79 -17.93
N ALA A 278 -2.95 -20.93 -18.07
CA ALA A 278 -3.17 -22.12 -17.26
C ALA A 278 -2.32 -22.17 -15.98
N SER A 279 -1.42 -21.22 -15.73
CA SER A 279 -0.61 -21.18 -14.50
C SER A 279 -1.48 -20.93 -13.26
N PRO A 280 -1.25 -21.58 -12.09
CA PRO A 280 -2.01 -21.30 -10.87
C PRO A 280 -1.87 -19.84 -10.42
N ALA A 281 -0.68 -19.27 -10.50
CA ALA A 281 -0.41 -17.86 -10.25
C ALA A 281 -0.03 -17.15 -11.56
N LEU A 282 -0.69 -16.02 -11.84
CA LEU A 282 -0.32 -15.13 -12.94
C LEU A 282 0.75 -14.14 -12.46
N GLU A 283 1.84 -14.04 -13.22
CA GLU A 283 2.92 -13.10 -13.00
C GLU A 283 3.40 -12.58 -14.36
N SER A 284 3.85 -11.32 -14.45
CA SER A 284 4.53 -10.86 -15.67
C SER A 284 5.83 -11.64 -15.91
N VAL A 285 6.00 -12.03 -17.17
CA VAL A 285 7.10 -12.87 -17.64
C VAL A 285 7.80 -12.25 -18.82
N LEU A 286 9.09 -12.55 -18.92
CA LEU A 286 9.92 -12.22 -20.06
C LEU A 286 10.47 -13.51 -20.67
N TYR A 287 10.32 -13.66 -21.99
CA TYR A 287 10.85 -14.78 -22.74
C TYR A 287 12.06 -14.37 -23.59
N GLU A 288 13.15 -15.11 -23.45
CA GLU A 288 14.31 -15.06 -24.35
C GLU A 288 14.52 -16.45 -24.96
N GLY A 289 14.05 -16.63 -26.21
CA GLY A 289 13.89 -17.96 -26.80
C GLY A 289 12.93 -18.81 -25.95
N ASP A 290 13.35 -20.02 -25.59
CA ASP A 290 12.53 -20.93 -24.77
C ASP A 290 12.67 -20.69 -23.26
N ARG A 291 13.53 -19.75 -22.84
CA ARG A 291 13.76 -19.47 -21.42
C ARG A 291 12.75 -18.44 -20.93
N ARG A 292 12.03 -18.83 -19.87
CA ARG A 292 11.08 -17.98 -19.13
C ARG A 292 11.79 -17.31 -17.95
N TYR A 293 11.61 -16.01 -17.82
CA TYR A 293 12.13 -15.19 -16.73
C TYR A 293 10.98 -14.48 -16.00
N VAL A 294 11.15 -14.29 -14.71
CA VAL A 294 10.21 -13.58 -13.81
C VAL A 294 10.98 -12.58 -12.95
N CYS A 295 10.33 -11.48 -12.59
CA CYS A 295 10.92 -10.51 -11.68
C CYS A 295 10.99 -11.07 -10.26
N ARG A 296 12.18 -11.05 -9.66
CA ARG A 296 12.42 -11.46 -8.27
C ARG A 296 13.20 -10.38 -7.54
N MET A 297 12.85 -10.19 -6.27
CA MET A 297 13.52 -9.27 -5.37
C MET A 297 14.69 -9.98 -4.69
N GLU A 298 15.77 -9.25 -4.42
CA GLU A 298 16.91 -9.72 -3.64
C GLU A 298 17.46 -8.60 -2.75
N PRO A 299 17.89 -8.88 -1.50
CA PRO A 299 18.61 -7.91 -0.67
C PRO A 299 19.93 -7.48 -1.33
N THR A 300 20.33 -6.21 -1.16
CA THR A 300 21.62 -5.69 -1.63
C THR A 300 22.51 -5.29 -0.46
N ASN A 301 23.83 -5.42 -0.64
CA ASN A 301 24.83 -5.03 0.35
C ASN A 301 25.24 -3.54 0.24
N ALA A 302 24.46 -2.72 -0.46
CA ALA A 302 24.78 -1.32 -0.77
C ALA A 302 25.01 -0.43 0.49
N LEU A 303 24.50 -0.86 1.64
CA LEU A 303 24.67 -0.19 2.93
C LEU A 303 25.93 -0.64 3.70
N GLN A 304 26.46 -1.83 3.38
CA GLN A 304 27.60 -2.43 4.08
C GLN A 304 28.94 -2.06 3.41
N ASP A 305 28.93 -1.81 2.11
CA ASP A 305 30.12 -1.42 1.36
C ASP A 305 30.56 0.02 1.69
N LYS A 306 31.60 0.12 2.52
CA LYS A 306 32.20 1.40 2.95
C LYS A 306 33.01 2.09 1.86
N THR A 307 33.37 1.38 0.80
CA THR A 307 34.08 1.91 -0.37
C THR A 307 33.05 2.38 -1.40
N SER A 308 32.63 3.64 -1.28
CA SER A 308 31.81 4.30 -2.32
C SER A 308 32.66 5.39 -2.98
N ALA A 309 32.66 5.44 -4.31
CA ALA A 309 33.30 6.52 -5.05
C ALA A 309 32.56 7.83 -4.75
N GLN A 310 33.30 8.87 -4.38
CA GLN A 310 32.71 10.19 -4.11
C GLN A 310 32.36 10.88 -5.44
N MET A 311 31.13 10.69 -5.90
CA MET A 311 30.66 11.21 -7.19
C MET A 311 30.32 12.70 -7.15
N ILE A 312 29.91 13.21 -5.99
CA ILE A 312 29.67 14.64 -5.79
C ILE A 312 30.95 15.30 -5.24
N LYS A 313 31.47 16.27 -5.99
CA LYS A 313 32.78 16.91 -5.82
C LYS A 313 32.61 18.36 -5.40
N GLU A 314 33.57 18.89 -4.65
CA GLU A 314 33.67 20.33 -4.39
C GLU A 314 33.86 21.07 -5.73
N GLY A 315 33.07 22.12 -5.97
CA GLY A 315 33.04 22.90 -7.21
C GLY A 315 32.39 22.20 -8.40
N GLY A 316 31.86 20.98 -8.23
CA GLY A 316 31.15 20.24 -9.27
C GLY A 316 29.80 20.87 -9.62
N THR A 317 29.33 20.67 -10.84
CA THR A 317 28.11 21.25 -11.41
C THR A 317 27.03 20.21 -11.63
N TYR A 318 25.88 20.37 -10.96
CA TYR A 318 24.81 19.37 -10.93
C TYR A 318 23.44 19.97 -11.32
N LEU A 319 22.77 19.33 -12.28
CA LEU A 319 21.39 19.66 -12.66
C LEU A 319 20.40 18.87 -11.82
N ILE A 320 19.47 19.55 -11.14
CA ILE A 320 18.37 18.94 -10.40
C ILE A 320 17.05 19.35 -11.04
N THR A 321 16.44 18.43 -11.80
CA THR A 321 15.07 18.66 -12.30
C THR A 321 14.06 18.42 -11.18
N GLY A 322 13.01 19.24 -11.13
CA GLY A 322 12.13 19.28 -9.96
C GLY A 322 12.80 19.92 -8.74
N GLY A 323 13.87 20.72 -8.95
CA GLY A 323 14.64 21.36 -7.88
C GLY A 323 13.86 22.40 -7.07
N GLY A 324 12.76 22.93 -7.62
CA GLY A 324 11.81 23.76 -6.87
C GLY A 324 10.74 22.98 -6.09
N GLY A 325 10.68 21.66 -6.23
CA GLY A 325 9.76 20.77 -5.51
C GLY A 325 10.30 20.35 -4.14
N GLY A 326 9.48 19.68 -3.33
CA GLY A 326 9.82 19.32 -1.95
C GLY A 326 11.13 18.52 -1.83
N LEU A 327 11.23 17.39 -2.52
CA LEU A 327 12.41 16.53 -2.45
C LEU A 327 13.63 17.12 -3.16
N GLY A 328 13.47 17.71 -4.35
CA GLY A 328 14.57 18.34 -5.09
C GLY A 328 15.21 19.50 -4.34
N ARG A 329 14.40 20.34 -3.67
CA ARG A 329 14.85 21.45 -2.83
C ARG A 329 15.63 20.97 -1.60
N ARG A 330 15.16 19.91 -0.94
CA ARG A 330 15.86 19.30 0.21
C ARG A 330 17.19 18.68 -0.20
N LEU A 331 17.22 18.06 -1.37
CA LEU A 331 18.46 17.56 -1.94
C LEU A 331 19.45 18.68 -2.22
N ALA A 332 19.00 19.78 -2.84
CA ALA A 332 19.82 20.96 -3.06
C ALA A 332 20.38 21.51 -1.74
N ALA A 333 19.53 21.68 -0.72
CA ALA A 333 19.94 22.13 0.62
C ALA A 333 20.97 21.19 1.28
N GLY A 334 20.79 19.88 1.14
CA GLY A 334 21.71 18.88 1.67
C GLY A 334 23.09 18.96 1.01
N LEU A 335 23.12 19.04 -0.32
CA LEU A 335 24.36 19.12 -1.09
C LEU A 335 25.15 20.40 -0.79
N THR A 336 24.48 21.56 -0.75
CA THR A 336 25.13 22.86 -0.50
C THR A 336 25.62 23.02 0.95
N ARG A 337 25.01 22.30 1.90
CA ARG A 337 25.47 22.25 3.29
C ARG A 337 26.75 21.44 3.46
N LEU A 338 26.91 20.38 2.66
CA LEU A 338 28.04 19.45 2.79
C LEU A 338 29.29 19.92 2.03
N ARG A 339 29.09 20.67 0.94
CA ARG A 339 30.16 21.06 0.00
C ARG A 339 29.74 22.26 -0.83
N SER A 340 30.69 23.09 -1.25
CA SER A 340 30.41 24.19 -2.17
C SER A 340 30.28 23.63 -3.57
N VAL A 341 29.07 23.68 -4.13
CA VAL A 341 28.75 23.09 -5.45
C VAL A 341 28.05 24.12 -6.34
N ASN A 342 28.08 23.88 -7.64
CA ASN A 342 27.25 24.62 -8.59
C ASN A 342 25.96 23.83 -8.82
N LEU A 343 24.81 24.42 -8.53
CA LEU A 343 23.51 23.78 -8.75
C LEU A 343 22.71 24.52 -9.82
N VAL A 344 22.12 23.74 -10.72
CA VAL A 344 21.12 24.21 -11.67
C VAL A 344 19.80 23.55 -11.32
N LEU A 345 18.85 24.33 -10.82
CA LEU A 345 17.54 23.86 -10.42
C LEU A 345 16.53 24.15 -11.53
N THR A 346 15.71 23.16 -11.90
CA THR A 346 14.63 23.38 -12.87
C THR A 346 13.26 23.00 -12.33
N GLY A 347 12.24 23.70 -12.82
CA GLY A 347 10.84 23.44 -12.52
C GLY A 347 9.91 24.25 -13.44
N ARG A 348 8.66 23.81 -13.55
CA ARG A 348 7.66 24.47 -14.42
C ARG A 348 7.18 25.81 -13.85
N SER A 349 7.15 25.92 -12.52
CA SER A 349 6.69 27.13 -11.84
C SER A 349 7.75 28.24 -11.90
N PRO A 350 7.35 29.53 -11.85
CA PRO A 350 8.29 30.62 -11.61
C PRO A 350 9.05 30.43 -10.30
N LEU A 351 10.23 31.07 -10.19
CA LEU A 351 11.00 31.11 -8.95
C LEU A 351 10.14 31.76 -7.84
N SER A 352 9.92 31.04 -6.74
CA SER A 352 9.21 31.57 -5.58
C SER A 352 10.14 32.37 -4.67
N ASP A 353 9.60 33.34 -3.94
CA ASP A 353 10.37 34.14 -2.98
C ASP A 353 11.03 33.28 -1.89
N ALA A 354 10.35 32.22 -1.46
CA ALA A 354 10.88 31.26 -0.49
C ALA A 354 12.10 30.50 -1.05
N LEU A 355 12.07 30.07 -2.32
CA LEU A 355 13.21 29.41 -2.94
C LEU A 355 14.33 30.41 -3.25
N ALA A 356 14.00 31.63 -3.67
CA ALA A 356 14.99 32.68 -3.89
C ALA A 356 15.77 33.03 -2.62
N THR A 357 15.09 33.06 -1.47
CA THR A 357 15.71 33.30 -0.17
C THR A 357 16.67 32.18 0.21
N GLU A 358 16.30 30.90 0.00
CA GLU A 358 17.19 29.77 0.24
C GLU A 358 18.39 29.75 -0.71
N ILE A 359 18.18 30.06 -1.99
CA ILE A 359 19.26 30.19 -2.96
C ILE A 359 20.30 31.21 -2.47
N GLN A 360 19.87 32.39 -2.01
CA GLN A 360 20.78 33.39 -1.45
C GLN A 360 21.56 32.87 -0.24
N GLN A 361 20.94 32.06 0.62
CA GLN A 361 21.62 31.46 1.78
C GLN A 361 22.69 30.45 1.34
N TRP A 362 22.38 29.60 0.35
CA TRP A 362 23.33 28.65 -0.21
C TRP A 362 24.50 29.35 -0.93
N GLU A 363 24.22 30.46 -1.61
CA GLU A 363 25.25 31.30 -2.23
C GLU A 363 26.17 31.96 -1.21
N GLN A 364 25.62 32.44 -0.09
CA GLN A 364 26.41 32.98 1.02
C GLN A 364 27.28 31.90 1.69
N ALA A 365 26.85 30.63 1.66
CA ALA A 365 27.62 29.50 2.15
C ALA A 365 28.72 29.04 1.18
N GLY A 366 28.81 29.63 -0.02
CA GLY A 366 29.90 29.40 -0.99
C GLY A 366 29.51 28.62 -2.25
N SER A 367 28.28 28.08 -2.31
CA SER A 367 27.77 27.43 -3.52
C SER A 367 27.37 28.46 -4.59
N GLN A 368 27.17 28.03 -5.83
CA GLN A 368 26.56 28.89 -6.87
C GLN A 368 25.29 28.22 -7.37
N VAL A 369 24.16 28.93 -7.36
CA VAL A 369 22.88 28.30 -7.68
C VAL A 369 22.09 29.15 -8.67
N ILE A 370 21.64 28.53 -9.76
CA ILE A 370 20.71 29.17 -10.70
C ILE A 370 19.41 28.38 -10.76
N TYR A 371 18.30 29.10 -10.91
CA TYR A 371 16.99 28.52 -11.17
C TYR A 371 16.57 28.82 -12.60
N CYS A 372 16.26 27.79 -13.38
CA CYS A 372 15.73 27.91 -14.72
C CYS A 372 14.29 27.39 -14.75
N GLN A 373 13.33 28.27 -15.06
CA GLN A 373 11.95 27.85 -15.29
C GLN A 373 11.89 27.07 -16.61
N ALA A 374 11.70 25.75 -16.54
CA ALA A 374 11.67 24.87 -17.69
C ALA A 374 10.81 23.63 -17.39
N ASP A 375 10.01 23.22 -18.37
CA ASP A 375 9.41 21.88 -18.37
C ASP A 375 10.44 20.89 -18.92
N VAL A 376 10.70 19.81 -18.19
CA VAL A 376 11.62 18.75 -18.62
C VAL A 376 11.14 18.05 -19.90
N CYS A 377 9.84 18.12 -20.22
CA CYS A 377 9.29 17.58 -21.46
C CYS A 377 9.48 18.51 -22.67
N ASP A 378 9.85 19.78 -22.44
CA ASP A 378 10.12 20.76 -23.50
C ASP A 378 11.60 20.74 -23.87
N ARG A 379 11.90 20.14 -25.02
CA ARG A 379 13.25 20.02 -25.55
C ARG A 379 13.93 21.38 -25.77
N ALA A 380 13.20 22.38 -26.26
CA ALA A 380 13.79 23.69 -26.53
C ALA A 380 14.11 24.41 -25.22
N ALA A 381 13.22 24.32 -24.22
CA ALA A 381 13.49 24.85 -22.89
C ALA A 381 14.72 24.18 -22.25
N MET A 382 14.82 22.85 -22.30
CA MET A 382 15.96 22.13 -21.73
C MET A 382 17.28 22.40 -22.47
N GLU A 383 17.23 22.64 -23.78
CA GLU A 383 18.40 23.08 -24.55
C GLU A 383 18.88 24.47 -24.10
N ASN A 384 17.97 25.39 -23.78
CA ASN A 384 18.33 26.68 -23.18
C ASN A 384 18.99 26.49 -21.81
N VAL A 385 18.46 25.58 -20.96
CA VAL A 385 19.10 25.23 -19.67
C VAL A 385 20.53 24.73 -19.88
N ARG A 386 20.76 23.88 -20.88
CA ARG A 386 22.11 23.39 -21.21
C ARG A 386 23.05 24.52 -21.64
N GLN A 387 22.57 25.48 -22.41
CA GLN A 387 23.36 26.65 -22.82
C GLN A 387 23.70 27.54 -21.62
N GLU A 388 22.77 27.77 -20.70
CA GLU A 388 23.01 28.50 -19.46
C GLU A 388 24.05 27.80 -18.58
N ILE A 389 23.98 26.48 -18.44
CA ILE A 389 24.99 25.68 -17.72
C ILE A 389 26.39 25.90 -18.31
N LYS A 390 26.52 25.83 -19.64
CA LYS A 390 27.80 26.08 -20.32
C LYS A 390 28.31 27.48 -20.12
N ALA A 391 27.44 28.47 -20.29
CA ALA A 391 27.80 29.88 -20.17
C ALA A 391 28.26 30.22 -18.74
N ARG A 392 27.62 29.64 -17.73
CA ARG A 392 27.86 29.97 -16.32
C ARG A 392 28.97 29.14 -15.67
N PHE A 393 29.01 27.84 -15.95
CA PHE A 393 29.83 26.87 -15.23
C PHE A 393 30.81 26.09 -16.13
N GLY A 394 30.73 26.25 -17.45
CA GLY A 394 31.63 25.62 -18.43
C GLY A 394 31.30 24.16 -18.76
N GLY A 395 30.43 23.49 -17.99
CA GLY A 395 30.02 22.10 -18.20
C GLY A 395 29.16 21.58 -17.04
N MET A 396 28.88 20.28 -17.05
CA MET A 396 28.07 19.60 -16.03
C MET A 396 28.69 18.25 -15.66
N ASP A 397 28.74 17.94 -14.36
CA ASP A 397 29.30 16.70 -13.83
C ASP A 397 28.21 15.66 -13.54
N GLY A 398 26.96 16.06 -13.28
CA GLY A 398 25.91 15.09 -13.02
C GLY A 398 24.49 15.61 -13.15
N VAL A 399 23.56 14.68 -13.33
CA VAL A 399 22.12 14.95 -13.44
C VAL A 399 21.36 14.20 -12.37
N ILE A 400 20.43 14.88 -11.71
CA ILE A 400 19.50 14.29 -10.76
C ILE A 400 18.07 14.63 -11.21
N HIS A 401 17.33 13.58 -11.56
CA HIS A 401 15.97 13.71 -12.04
C HIS A 401 14.97 13.44 -10.91
N ALA A 402 14.55 14.51 -10.23
CA ALA A 402 13.53 14.48 -9.18
C ALA A 402 12.18 15.06 -9.64
N ALA A 403 12.05 15.43 -10.93
CA ALA A 403 10.78 15.90 -11.47
C ALA A 403 9.74 14.76 -11.51
N GLY A 404 8.54 15.04 -11.00
CA GLY A 404 7.47 14.05 -10.94
C GLY A 404 6.20 14.64 -10.34
N LEU A 405 5.11 13.93 -10.54
CA LEU A 405 3.80 14.21 -9.94
C LEU A 405 3.24 12.88 -9.45
N ALA A 406 2.59 12.85 -8.30
CA ALA A 406 1.78 11.72 -7.88
C ALA A 406 0.37 11.84 -8.45
N GLY A 407 -0.21 10.71 -8.84
CA GLY A 407 -1.64 10.62 -9.12
C GLY A 407 -2.43 10.66 -7.82
N ASN A 408 -3.57 11.36 -7.81
CA ASN A 408 -4.46 11.46 -6.65
C ASN A 408 -5.87 10.88 -6.93
N LYS A 409 -5.99 10.09 -8.00
CA LYS A 409 -7.25 9.49 -8.45
C LYS A 409 -7.04 8.00 -8.72
N SER A 410 -8.06 7.21 -8.45
CA SER A 410 -8.13 5.79 -8.85
C SER A 410 -8.07 5.67 -10.38
N LEU A 411 -7.46 4.57 -10.88
CA LEU A 411 -7.42 4.25 -12.30
C LEU A 411 -8.81 4.33 -12.97
N PHE A 412 -9.87 3.89 -12.29
CA PHE A 412 -11.22 3.77 -12.86
C PHE A 412 -11.96 5.11 -13.04
N THR A 413 -11.56 6.15 -12.30
CA THR A 413 -12.17 7.49 -12.36
C THR A 413 -11.26 8.54 -13.01
N LYS A 414 -10.04 8.14 -13.38
CA LYS A 414 -9.02 9.01 -13.97
C LYS A 414 -9.33 9.34 -15.43
N SER A 415 -9.02 10.57 -15.82
CA SER A 415 -9.06 10.99 -17.22
C SER A 415 -7.73 10.66 -17.93
N THR A 416 -7.76 10.56 -19.26
CA THR A 416 -6.54 10.37 -20.07
C THR A 416 -5.55 11.53 -19.91
N ALA A 417 -6.05 12.76 -19.75
CA ALA A 417 -5.22 13.94 -19.51
C ALA A 417 -4.52 13.88 -18.14
N ASP A 418 -5.23 13.48 -17.09
CA ASP A 418 -4.64 13.26 -15.76
C ASP A 418 -3.57 12.17 -15.80
N PHE A 419 -3.87 11.06 -16.46
CA PHE A 419 -2.95 9.94 -16.65
C PHE A 419 -1.67 10.39 -17.38
N ALA A 420 -1.81 11.04 -18.55
CA ALA A 420 -0.67 11.52 -19.33
C ALA A 420 0.20 12.53 -18.55
N ARG A 421 -0.43 13.40 -17.76
CA ARG A 421 0.26 14.40 -16.94
C ARG A 421 1.16 13.78 -15.87
N VAL A 422 0.78 12.64 -15.28
CA VAL A 422 1.59 11.91 -14.29
C VAL A 422 2.79 11.22 -14.95
N LEU A 423 2.58 10.62 -16.12
CA LEU A 423 3.63 9.90 -16.86
C LEU A 423 4.67 10.86 -17.47
N ALA A 424 4.22 11.99 -18.02
CA ALA A 424 5.04 12.89 -18.84
C ALA A 424 6.46 13.17 -18.30
N PRO A 425 6.66 13.66 -17.05
CA PRO A 425 8.00 14.00 -16.57
C PRO A 425 8.96 12.80 -16.49
N LYS A 426 8.44 11.59 -16.24
CA LYS A 426 9.25 10.38 -16.02
C LYS A 426 9.39 9.49 -17.25
N VAL A 427 8.52 9.67 -18.24
CA VAL A 427 8.55 8.91 -19.50
C VAL A 427 9.11 9.76 -20.63
N GLN A 428 8.47 10.88 -20.95
CA GLN A 428 8.94 11.79 -22.01
C GLN A 428 10.10 12.66 -21.51
N GLY A 429 9.98 13.20 -20.29
CA GLY A 429 10.97 14.10 -19.72
C GLY A 429 12.35 13.47 -19.62
N VAL A 430 12.45 12.20 -19.22
CA VAL A 430 13.73 11.50 -19.13
C VAL A 430 14.40 11.30 -20.49
N GLN A 431 13.61 11.03 -21.55
CA GLN A 431 14.12 10.91 -22.91
C GLN A 431 14.68 12.26 -23.40
N VAL A 432 13.94 13.36 -23.18
CA VAL A 432 14.40 14.71 -23.51
C VAL A 432 15.68 15.07 -22.74
N LEU A 433 15.70 14.76 -21.44
CA LEU A 433 16.85 15.03 -20.57
C LEU A 433 18.10 14.31 -21.07
N ASP A 434 18.01 13.02 -21.36
CA ASP A 434 19.15 12.25 -21.87
C ASP A 434 19.60 12.73 -23.25
N GLU A 435 18.66 13.00 -24.17
CA GLU A 435 19.00 13.48 -25.52
C GLU A 435 19.71 14.84 -25.49
N VAL A 436 19.21 15.78 -24.69
CA VAL A 436 19.75 17.16 -24.61
C VAL A 436 21.11 17.17 -23.93
N PHE A 437 21.29 16.40 -22.85
CA PHE A 437 22.50 16.43 -22.03
C PHE A 437 23.53 15.36 -22.37
N ALA A 438 23.25 14.44 -23.29
CA ALA A 438 24.24 13.47 -23.80
C ALA A 438 25.58 14.12 -24.24
N PRO A 439 25.61 15.29 -24.92
CA PRO A 439 26.86 15.94 -25.31
C PRO A 439 27.71 16.45 -24.13
N GLU A 440 27.12 16.61 -22.94
CA GLU A 440 27.86 17.04 -21.73
C GLU A 440 28.64 15.89 -21.08
N SER A 441 28.33 14.63 -21.42
CA SER A 441 28.96 13.43 -20.87
C SER A 441 29.04 13.45 -19.33
N PRO A 442 27.90 13.56 -18.62
CA PRO A 442 27.91 13.64 -17.17
C PRO A 442 28.53 12.39 -16.53
N ASP A 443 29.26 12.57 -15.43
CA ASP A 443 29.85 11.47 -14.64
C ASP A 443 28.77 10.52 -14.12
N PHE A 444 27.58 11.06 -13.82
CA PHE A 444 26.42 10.25 -13.48
C PHE A 444 25.08 10.87 -13.88
N VAL A 445 24.07 10.00 -14.01
CA VAL A 445 22.65 10.37 -14.07
C VAL A 445 21.88 9.54 -13.06
N CYS A 446 21.18 10.22 -12.16
CA CYS A 446 20.36 9.59 -11.12
C CYS A 446 18.87 9.88 -11.34
N TYR A 447 18.05 8.84 -11.49
CA TYR A 447 16.60 8.94 -11.59
C TYR A 447 15.93 8.62 -10.26
N PHE A 448 15.11 9.55 -9.77
CA PHE A 448 14.29 9.29 -8.59
C PHE A 448 13.02 8.58 -9.04
N SER A 449 13.02 7.27 -8.86
CA SER A 449 11.84 6.42 -8.98
C SER A 449 11.13 6.31 -7.61
N SER A 450 10.22 5.36 -7.48
CA SER A 450 9.45 5.12 -6.25
C SER A 450 9.32 3.62 -6.00
N SER A 451 9.17 3.23 -4.72
CA SER A 451 8.81 1.87 -4.31
C SER A 451 7.52 1.38 -4.97
N SER A 452 6.61 2.29 -5.35
CA SER A 452 5.39 1.97 -6.10
C SER A 452 5.62 1.31 -7.46
N ALA A 453 6.78 1.49 -8.08
CA ALA A 453 7.12 0.78 -9.31
C ALA A 453 7.21 -0.74 -9.10
N ILE A 454 7.53 -1.17 -7.88
CA ILE A 454 7.72 -2.58 -7.52
C ILE A 454 6.52 -3.10 -6.75
N LEU A 455 6.02 -2.30 -5.80
CA LEU A 455 4.97 -2.68 -4.84
C LEU A 455 3.55 -2.32 -5.31
N GLY A 456 3.43 -1.49 -6.34
CA GLY A 456 2.16 -0.89 -6.76
C GLY A 456 1.85 0.44 -6.07
N ASP A 457 0.92 1.22 -6.63
CA ASP A 457 0.50 2.54 -6.13
C ASP A 457 -0.96 2.56 -5.62
N MET A 458 -1.43 1.44 -5.08
CA MET A 458 -2.81 1.28 -4.60
C MET A 458 -3.84 1.61 -5.70
N GLY A 459 -3.61 1.03 -6.89
CA GLY A 459 -4.51 1.08 -8.04
C GLY A 459 -4.75 2.46 -8.66
N ALA A 460 -3.83 3.41 -8.46
CA ALA A 460 -3.76 4.61 -9.30
C ALA A 460 -3.22 4.26 -10.71
N GLY A 461 -2.32 3.27 -10.79
CA GLY A 461 -1.68 2.68 -11.96
C GLY A 461 -0.63 3.56 -12.63
N ASP A 462 -0.91 4.84 -12.80
CA ASP A 462 -0.09 5.78 -13.57
C ASP A 462 1.26 6.09 -12.91
N TYR A 463 1.28 6.26 -11.59
CA TYR A 463 2.50 6.58 -10.86
C TYR A 463 3.44 5.38 -10.82
N ALA A 464 2.91 4.18 -10.60
CA ALA A 464 3.69 2.95 -10.65
C ALA A 464 4.35 2.75 -12.04
N ILE A 465 3.59 2.91 -13.13
CA ILE A 465 4.10 2.78 -14.51
C ILE A 465 5.18 3.82 -14.82
N ALA A 466 4.92 5.09 -14.48
CA ALA A 466 5.86 6.18 -14.75
C ALA A 466 7.22 5.93 -14.08
N ASN A 467 7.19 5.43 -12.83
CA ASN A 467 8.39 5.09 -12.07
C ASN A 467 9.02 3.76 -12.55
N ARG A 468 8.22 2.81 -13.04
CA ARG A 468 8.69 1.57 -13.65
C ARG A 468 9.42 1.81 -14.97
N PHE A 469 8.93 2.76 -15.78
CA PHE A 469 9.62 3.19 -16.99
C PHE A 469 11.03 3.70 -16.67
N LEU A 470 11.20 4.52 -15.61
CA LEU A 470 12.53 4.97 -15.17
C LEU A 470 13.45 3.81 -14.82
N MET A 471 12.93 2.73 -14.22
CA MET A 471 13.75 1.56 -13.90
C MET A 471 14.29 0.88 -15.15
N ALA A 472 13.41 0.56 -16.09
CA ALA A 472 13.80 -0.08 -17.34
C ALA A 472 14.71 0.84 -18.17
N TYR A 473 14.40 2.15 -18.22
CA TYR A 473 15.18 3.15 -18.95
C TYR A 473 16.58 3.32 -18.37
N ALA A 474 16.72 3.33 -17.04
CA ALA A 474 18.03 3.39 -16.38
C ALA A 474 18.93 2.20 -16.75
N HIS A 475 18.37 1.00 -16.80
CA HIS A 475 19.12 -0.19 -17.22
C HIS A 475 19.58 -0.10 -18.68
N GLN A 476 18.73 0.39 -19.59
CA GLN A 476 19.12 0.58 -20.99
C GLN A 476 20.19 1.67 -21.14
N ARG A 477 20.09 2.77 -20.37
CA ARG A 477 21.08 3.84 -20.38
C ARG A 477 22.43 3.35 -19.87
N GLU A 478 22.47 2.58 -18.78
CA GLU A 478 23.71 2.06 -18.21
C GLU A 478 24.54 1.26 -19.22
N VAL A 479 23.86 0.51 -20.09
CA VAL A 479 24.51 -0.26 -21.15
C VAL A 479 24.94 0.62 -22.32
N ALA A 480 24.17 1.67 -22.64
CA ALA A 480 24.32 2.44 -23.88
C ALA A 480 25.19 3.70 -23.75
N SER A 481 25.30 4.27 -22.56
CA SER A 481 25.88 5.60 -22.34
C SER A 481 27.07 5.53 -21.38
N PRO A 482 28.11 6.37 -21.58
CA PRO A 482 29.16 6.53 -20.59
C PRO A 482 28.64 7.26 -19.35
N GLY A 483 29.35 7.09 -18.24
CA GLY A 483 28.96 7.66 -16.95
C GLY A 483 27.90 6.82 -16.26
N LYS A 484 27.93 6.87 -14.94
CA LYS A 484 27.14 5.99 -14.09
C LYS A 484 25.65 6.32 -14.16
N THR A 485 24.81 5.31 -14.26
CA THR A 485 23.36 5.44 -14.14
C THR A 485 22.89 4.84 -12.83
N LEU A 486 22.02 5.55 -12.12
CA LEU A 486 21.39 5.04 -10.91
C LEU A 486 19.90 5.36 -10.95
N VAL A 487 19.06 4.40 -10.60
CA VAL A 487 17.63 4.60 -10.33
C VAL A 487 17.35 4.17 -8.89
N ILE A 488 16.78 5.09 -8.12
CA ILE A 488 16.45 4.83 -6.72
C ILE A 488 14.93 4.76 -6.60
N ASN A 489 14.40 3.62 -6.18
CA ASN A 489 13.00 3.45 -5.83
C ASN A 489 12.82 3.90 -4.38
N TRP A 490 12.53 5.19 -4.20
CA TRP A 490 12.37 5.77 -2.87
C TRP A 490 11.08 5.31 -2.20
N PRO A 491 11.10 5.07 -0.86
CA PRO A 491 9.89 4.86 -0.08
C PRO A 491 9.19 6.20 0.16
N LEU A 492 8.15 6.19 0.99
CA LEU A 492 7.55 7.42 1.47
C LEU A 492 8.54 8.22 2.30
N TRP A 493 8.66 9.51 2.02
CA TRP A 493 9.45 10.45 2.82
C TRP A 493 8.54 11.12 3.84
N LYS A 494 9.06 11.35 5.04
CA LYS A 494 8.31 12.06 6.08
C LYS A 494 7.99 13.50 5.69
N GLU A 495 8.92 14.14 4.98
CA GLU A 495 8.76 15.51 4.54
C GLU A 495 9.24 15.69 3.09
N GLY A 496 8.55 16.54 2.32
CA GLY A 496 8.92 16.87 0.95
C GLY A 496 8.69 15.76 -0.09
N GLY A 497 8.32 14.56 0.35
CA GLY A 497 7.87 13.47 -0.51
C GLY A 497 6.41 13.60 -0.91
N MET A 498 5.99 12.71 -1.81
CA MET A 498 4.59 12.54 -2.20
C MET A 498 3.98 11.43 -1.33
N GLY A 499 2.83 11.69 -0.71
CA GLY A 499 2.10 10.70 0.10
C GLY A 499 1.33 9.69 -0.76
N LEU A 500 0.87 8.60 -0.14
CA LEU A 500 -0.09 7.68 -0.73
C LEU A 500 -1.50 8.16 -0.37
N GLY A 501 -2.18 8.83 -1.30
CA GLY A 501 -3.56 9.27 -1.07
C GLY A 501 -3.68 10.28 0.07
N ASP A 502 -4.58 10.00 1.02
CA ASP A 502 -4.76 10.76 2.26
C ASP A 502 -3.84 10.26 3.40
N ASP A 503 -3.81 11.01 4.50
CA ASP A 503 -2.93 10.72 5.63
C ASP A 503 -3.26 9.33 6.26
N GLU A 504 -4.53 8.93 6.28
CA GLU A 504 -4.97 7.63 6.82
C GLU A 504 -4.46 6.45 6.00
N GLN A 505 -4.57 6.51 4.67
CA GLN A 505 -4.04 5.48 3.76
C GLN A 505 -2.51 5.36 3.87
N THR A 506 -1.83 6.50 3.94
CA THR A 506 -0.37 6.55 4.14
C THR A 506 0.02 5.88 5.47
N HIS A 507 -0.67 6.21 6.56
CA HIS A 507 -0.42 5.60 7.87
C HIS A 507 -0.66 4.09 7.86
N LEU A 508 -1.75 3.63 7.26
CA LEU A 508 -2.09 2.22 7.21
C LEU A 508 -1.09 1.41 6.36
N TYR A 509 -0.62 1.95 5.23
CA TYR A 509 0.43 1.32 4.42
C TYR A 509 1.72 1.13 5.22
N LEU A 510 2.20 2.16 5.90
CA LEU A 510 3.41 2.10 6.71
C LEU A 510 3.26 1.07 7.84
N ALA A 511 2.16 1.15 8.59
CA ALA A 511 1.90 0.26 9.72
C ALA A 511 1.77 -1.21 9.30
N SER A 512 1.08 -1.51 8.19
CA SER A 512 0.84 -2.89 7.71
C SER A 512 2.09 -3.55 7.13
N SER A 513 2.88 -2.80 6.36
CA SER A 513 4.12 -3.27 5.72
C SER A 513 5.33 -3.36 6.66
N GLY A 514 5.19 -2.90 7.90
CA GLY A 514 6.29 -2.80 8.86
C GLY A 514 7.29 -1.69 8.51
N GLN A 515 6.92 -0.79 7.60
CA GLN A 515 7.73 0.34 7.17
C GLN A 515 7.47 1.58 8.04
N ARG A 516 8.39 2.52 7.99
CA ARG A 516 8.18 3.90 8.41
C ARG A 516 8.55 4.85 7.29
N ALA A 517 8.11 6.09 7.40
CA ALA A 517 8.57 7.14 6.50
C ALA A 517 10.09 7.35 6.66
N LEU A 518 10.76 7.57 5.53
CA LEU A 518 12.18 7.90 5.46
C LEU A 518 12.39 9.35 5.93
N GLU A 519 13.31 9.54 6.86
CA GLU A 519 13.68 10.88 7.32
C GLU A 519 14.54 11.58 6.26
N THR A 520 14.45 12.92 6.19
CA THR A 520 15.17 13.69 5.15
C THR A 520 16.68 13.45 5.23
N GLU A 521 17.26 13.53 6.42
CA GLU A 521 18.70 13.35 6.61
C GLU A 521 19.19 11.93 6.29
N GLU A 522 18.38 10.91 6.61
CA GLU A 522 18.66 9.52 6.23
C GLU A 522 18.70 9.34 4.72
N GLY A 523 17.70 9.90 4.02
CA GLY A 523 17.60 9.82 2.57
C GLY A 523 18.73 10.55 1.85
N LEU A 524 19.16 11.72 2.35
CA LEU A 524 20.29 12.46 1.80
C LEU A 524 21.62 11.73 1.98
N ALA A 525 21.88 11.20 3.18
CA ALA A 525 23.08 10.41 3.45
C ALA A 525 23.10 9.12 2.60
N LEU A 526 21.93 8.51 2.40
CA LEU A 526 21.80 7.33 1.57
C LEU A 526 21.99 7.64 0.08
N PHE A 527 21.44 8.73 -0.43
CA PHE A 527 21.60 9.14 -1.81
C PHE A 527 23.06 9.18 -2.23
N GLU A 528 23.91 9.86 -1.44
CA GLU A 528 25.35 9.93 -1.74
C GLU A 528 26.02 8.57 -1.70
N ARG A 529 25.65 7.72 -0.74
CA ARG A 529 26.18 6.36 -0.62
C ARG A 529 25.83 5.53 -1.85
N LEU A 530 24.56 5.51 -2.24
CA LEU A 530 24.07 4.72 -3.38
C LEU A 530 24.67 5.21 -4.70
N LEU A 531 24.91 6.52 -4.82
CA LEU A 531 25.55 7.10 -6.01
C LEU A 531 26.96 6.55 -6.27
N GLY A 532 27.63 5.99 -5.26
CA GLY A 532 28.92 5.32 -5.39
C GLY A 532 28.88 3.80 -5.56
N GLN A 533 27.71 3.14 -5.53
CA GLN A 533 27.58 1.67 -5.59
C GLN A 533 27.37 1.09 -7.00
N GLU A 534 27.84 -0.12 -7.26
CA GLU A 534 27.75 -0.78 -8.57
C GLU A 534 26.32 -0.98 -9.10
N PRO A 535 25.30 -1.42 -8.32
CA PRO A 535 24.02 -1.77 -8.91
C PRO A 535 23.24 -0.54 -9.38
N THR A 536 22.81 -0.57 -10.65
CA THR A 536 22.04 0.51 -11.31
C THR A 536 20.69 0.77 -10.65
N GLN A 537 20.06 -0.22 -10.03
CA GLN A 537 18.73 -0.10 -9.43
C GLN A 537 18.78 -0.43 -7.94
N GLN A 538 18.15 0.42 -7.12
CA GLN A 538 18.10 0.27 -5.67
C GLN A 538 16.70 0.62 -5.15
N LEU A 539 16.02 -0.37 -4.56
CA LEU A 539 14.85 -0.16 -3.71
C LEU A 539 15.29 0.13 -2.29
N VAL A 540 14.81 1.23 -1.75
CA VAL A 540 15.08 1.64 -0.38
C VAL A 540 13.81 1.45 0.43
N LEU A 541 13.91 0.73 1.55
CA LEU A 541 12.85 0.61 2.53
C LEU A 541 13.43 0.86 3.93
N VAL A 542 12.61 1.39 4.83
CA VAL A 542 13.01 1.64 6.22
C VAL A 542 11.91 1.10 7.12
N GLY A 543 12.27 0.25 8.07
CA GLY A 543 11.26 -0.48 8.84
C GLY A 543 11.82 -1.61 9.67
N GLN A 544 10.94 -2.50 10.14
CA GLN A 544 11.30 -3.70 10.88
C GLN A 544 11.74 -4.78 9.88
N PRO A 545 13.00 -5.29 9.94
CA PRO A 545 13.55 -6.19 8.92
C PRO A 545 12.68 -7.40 8.61
N GLU A 546 12.28 -8.18 9.62
CA GLU A 546 11.50 -9.41 9.40
C GLU A 546 10.18 -9.13 8.67
N ARG A 547 9.52 -8.03 9.02
CA ARG A 547 8.24 -7.64 8.40
C ARG A 547 8.43 -7.14 6.98
N VAL A 548 9.48 -6.37 6.71
CA VAL A 548 9.80 -5.91 5.36
C VAL A 548 10.20 -7.07 4.46
N HIS A 549 11.04 -7.99 4.95
CA HIS A 549 11.41 -9.20 4.22
C HIS A 549 10.18 -10.06 3.90
N ARG A 550 9.29 -10.28 4.87
CA ARG A 550 8.03 -11.00 4.64
C ARG A 550 7.14 -10.30 3.63
N PHE A 551 7.00 -8.97 3.74
CA PHE A 551 6.21 -8.16 2.82
C PHE A 551 6.75 -8.21 1.37
N LEU A 552 8.06 -8.35 1.20
CA LEU A 552 8.72 -8.54 -0.10
C LEU A 552 8.73 -10.00 -0.59
N GLY A 553 8.17 -10.95 0.17
CA GLY A 553 8.26 -12.38 -0.16
C GLY A 553 9.67 -12.98 0.00
N LEU A 554 10.55 -12.29 0.72
CA LEU A 554 11.96 -12.67 0.99
C LEU A 554 12.16 -13.40 2.32
N GLY A 555 11.09 -13.64 3.08
CA GLY A 555 11.18 -14.42 4.30
C GLY A 555 11.70 -15.81 3.98
N GLN A 556 12.59 -16.35 4.82
CA GLN A 556 12.72 -17.79 4.90
C GLN A 556 11.31 -18.30 5.20
N THR A 557 10.68 -18.96 4.22
CA THR A 557 10.04 -20.21 4.58
C THR A 557 11.18 -21.00 5.18
N THR A 558 11.30 -20.98 6.51
CA THR A 558 11.67 -22.19 7.18
C THR A 558 10.64 -23.20 6.68
N THR A 559 10.98 -23.88 5.59
CA THR A 559 10.83 -25.31 5.55
C THR A 559 11.40 -25.75 6.89
N VAL A 560 10.53 -25.85 7.89
CA VAL A 560 10.72 -26.86 8.91
C VAL A 560 10.99 -28.08 8.07
N GLU A 561 12.25 -28.50 8.03
CA GLU A 561 12.60 -29.82 7.51
C GLU A 561 11.59 -30.73 8.19
N SER A 562 10.64 -31.24 7.43
CA SER A 562 9.76 -32.26 7.94
C SER A 562 10.70 -33.38 8.38
N PRO A 563 10.79 -33.72 9.69
CA PRO A 563 11.47 -34.92 10.11
C PRO A 563 11.03 -36.05 9.17
N PRO A 564 11.97 -36.88 8.70
CA PRO A 564 11.68 -37.89 7.71
C PRO A 564 10.57 -38.80 8.26
N GLY A 565 9.34 -38.62 7.74
CA GLY A 565 8.14 -39.24 8.31
C GLY A 565 6.82 -38.47 8.17
N TRP A 566 6.80 -37.20 7.75
CA TRP A 566 5.52 -36.48 7.56
C TRP A 566 5.05 -36.42 6.09
N SER A 567 4.70 -37.59 5.56
CA SER A 567 3.51 -37.69 4.72
C SER A 567 2.32 -37.99 5.64
N VAL A 568 1.77 -36.95 6.27
CA VAL A 568 0.53 -37.10 7.04
C VAL A 568 -0.60 -36.65 6.14
N ALA A 569 -1.35 -37.62 5.62
CA ALA A 569 -2.76 -37.37 5.31
C ALA A 569 -3.35 -36.69 6.55
N LEU A 570 -3.81 -35.45 6.42
CA LEU A 570 -4.26 -34.61 7.53
C LEU A 570 -5.38 -35.28 8.33
N ASP A 571 -5.02 -36.01 9.37
CA ASP A 571 -5.84 -36.22 10.55
C ASP A 571 -5.72 -34.95 11.43
N LEU A 572 -6.29 -33.84 10.95
CA LEU A 572 -6.62 -32.72 11.82
C LEU A 572 -7.78 -33.14 12.73
N PRO A 573 -7.78 -32.81 14.04
CA PRO A 573 -8.98 -32.95 14.85
C PRO A 573 -10.10 -32.09 14.27
N ALA A 574 -11.03 -32.72 13.57
CA ALA A 574 -12.16 -32.07 12.92
C ALA A 574 -13.06 -31.35 13.94
N GLY A 575 -13.47 -30.11 13.63
CA GLY A 575 -14.57 -29.45 14.34
C GLY A 575 -14.22 -28.55 15.52
N ARG A 576 -12.96 -28.10 15.65
CA ARG A 576 -12.54 -27.16 16.71
C ARG A 576 -13.22 -25.77 16.64
N GLY A 577 -13.58 -25.31 15.45
CA GLY A 577 -14.14 -23.98 15.23
C GLY A 577 -15.64 -23.86 15.51
N ARG A 578 -16.35 -24.99 15.58
CA ARG A 578 -17.81 -24.98 15.59
C ARG A 578 -18.38 -24.93 17.00
N ARG A 579 -18.78 -23.73 17.45
CA ARG A 579 -19.38 -23.50 18.77
C ARG A 579 -20.86 -23.89 18.83
N LYS A 580 -21.41 -24.08 20.04
CA LYS A 580 -22.80 -24.52 20.26
C LYS A 580 -23.83 -23.59 19.62
N GLU A 581 -23.51 -22.30 19.59
CA GLU A 581 -24.29 -21.20 19.02
C GLU A 581 -24.30 -21.23 17.49
N MET A 582 -23.36 -21.95 16.86
CA MET A 582 -23.19 -22.04 15.40
C MET A 582 -23.82 -23.31 14.80
N LYS A 583 -24.59 -24.05 15.60
CA LYS A 583 -25.26 -25.27 15.17
C LYS A 583 -26.30 -24.94 14.08
N GLY A 584 -26.21 -25.60 12.93
CA GLY A 584 -27.12 -25.39 11.80
C GLY A 584 -26.77 -24.21 10.87
N LEU A 585 -25.69 -23.47 11.14
CA LEU A 585 -25.15 -22.46 10.22
C LEU A 585 -24.40 -23.09 9.04
N SER A 586 -24.28 -22.39 7.92
CA SER A 586 -23.30 -22.75 6.88
C SER A 586 -21.87 -22.40 7.33
N VAL A 587 -20.86 -22.99 6.70
CA VAL A 587 -19.43 -22.67 6.97
C VAL A 587 -19.18 -21.16 6.83
N ARG A 588 -19.71 -20.54 5.77
CA ARG A 588 -19.65 -19.09 5.56
C ARG A 588 -20.23 -18.32 6.74
N GLN A 589 -21.41 -18.70 7.23
CA GLN A 589 -22.04 -18.04 8.37
C GLN A 589 -21.25 -18.24 9.68
N CYS A 590 -20.50 -19.35 9.81
CA CYS A 590 -19.57 -19.53 10.92
C CYS A 590 -18.38 -18.57 10.82
N VAL A 591 -17.81 -18.39 9.63
CA VAL A 591 -16.72 -17.42 9.37
C VAL A 591 -17.19 -15.99 9.65
N GLU A 592 -18.35 -15.59 9.12
CA GLU A 592 -18.93 -14.26 9.34
C GLU A 592 -19.18 -13.99 10.84
N TRP A 593 -19.59 -15.02 11.59
CA TRP A 593 -19.79 -14.90 13.02
C TRP A 593 -18.46 -14.65 13.75
N ASP A 594 -17.42 -15.42 13.44
CA ASP A 594 -16.09 -15.26 14.05
C ASP A 594 -15.48 -13.89 13.73
N LEU A 595 -15.59 -13.44 12.48
CA LEU A 595 -15.14 -12.11 12.07
C LEU A 595 -15.81 -11.01 12.89
N LYS A 596 -17.13 -11.07 13.06
CA LYS A 596 -17.85 -10.09 13.89
C LYS A 596 -17.52 -10.22 15.38
N GLU A 597 -17.29 -11.42 15.89
CA GLU A 597 -16.98 -11.65 17.30
C GLU A 597 -15.61 -11.06 17.66
N ILE A 598 -14.59 -11.35 16.85
CA ILE A 598 -13.23 -10.82 17.02
C ILE A 598 -13.23 -9.29 16.86
N ALA A 599 -13.91 -8.76 15.84
CA ALA A 599 -14.06 -7.32 15.66
C ALA A 599 -14.80 -6.64 16.83
N SER A 600 -15.84 -7.29 17.37
CA SER A 600 -16.61 -6.81 18.52
C SER A 600 -15.78 -6.73 19.79
N GLN A 601 -14.96 -7.75 20.06
CA GLN A 601 -14.07 -7.79 21.22
C GLN A 601 -12.98 -6.73 21.15
N LEU A 602 -12.46 -6.46 19.95
CA LEU A 602 -11.40 -5.48 19.74
C LEU A 602 -11.91 -4.04 19.82
N LEU A 603 -13.00 -3.73 19.12
CA LEU A 603 -13.56 -2.38 19.06
C LEU A 603 -14.51 -2.03 20.21
N LYS A 604 -14.87 -3.01 21.04
CA LYS A 604 -15.91 -2.90 22.09
C LYS A 604 -17.28 -2.47 21.54
N ILE A 605 -17.54 -2.72 20.26
CA ILE A 605 -18.84 -2.49 19.60
C ILE A 605 -19.64 -3.79 19.64
N PRO A 606 -20.92 -3.78 20.07
CA PRO A 606 -21.76 -4.98 20.07
C PRO A 606 -21.88 -5.64 18.68
N ARG A 607 -21.80 -6.97 18.62
CA ARG A 607 -21.81 -7.75 17.36
C ARG A 607 -23.00 -7.46 16.44
N ASN A 608 -24.15 -7.09 17.00
CA ASN A 608 -25.36 -6.74 16.24
C ASN A 608 -25.30 -5.37 15.55
N GLN A 609 -24.35 -4.50 15.93
CA GLN A 609 -24.08 -3.22 15.29
C GLN A 609 -22.99 -3.32 14.20
N LEU A 610 -22.26 -4.44 14.15
CA LEU A 610 -21.28 -4.73 13.10
C LEU A 610 -22.00 -5.30 11.87
N HIS A 611 -22.25 -4.42 10.90
CA HIS A 611 -22.81 -4.76 9.59
C HIS A 611 -21.74 -5.36 8.66
N LEU A 612 -22.07 -6.42 7.92
CA LEU A 612 -21.10 -7.14 7.09
C LEU A 612 -20.60 -6.33 5.89
N GLU A 613 -21.44 -5.44 5.36
CA GLU A 613 -21.15 -4.66 4.16
C GLU A 613 -20.61 -3.26 4.45
N SER A 614 -20.55 -2.86 5.71
CA SER A 614 -19.97 -1.57 6.12
C SER A 614 -18.45 -1.64 6.11
N ASN A 615 -17.82 -0.51 5.81
CA ASN A 615 -16.36 -0.44 5.78
C ASN A 615 -15.82 -0.63 7.20
N LEU A 616 -14.70 -1.36 7.34
CA LEU A 616 -14.02 -1.53 8.62
C LEU A 616 -13.69 -0.16 9.27
N ALA A 617 -13.27 0.83 8.47
CA ALA A 617 -12.98 2.18 8.95
C ALA A 617 -14.20 2.84 9.62
N ASP A 618 -15.43 2.58 9.15
CA ASP A 618 -16.65 3.16 9.71
C ASP A 618 -16.93 2.68 11.15
N PHE A 619 -16.36 1.53 11.53
CA PHE A 619 -16.45 0.99 12.89
C PHE A 619 -15.34 1.51 13.82
N GLY A 620 -14.43 2.35 13.32
CA GLY A 620 -13.29 2.86 14.09
C GLY A 620 -12.09 1.91 14.08
N PHE A 621 -11.98 1.02 13.10
CA PHE A 621 -10.72 0.33 12.84
C PHE A 621 -9.67 1.34 12.37
N ASP A 622 -8.58 1.43 13.13
CA ASP A 622 -7.36 2.18 12.85
C ASP A 622 -6.17 1.25 12.57
N SER A 623 -4.98 1.80 12.40
CA SER A 623 -3.77 1.03 12.07
C SER A 623 -3.33 0.03 13.15
N ILE A 624 -3.65 0.30 14.42
CA ILE A 624 -3.27 -0.56 15.55
C ILE A 624 -4.28 -1.70 15.68
N THR A 625 -5.57 -1.36 15.60
CA THR A 625 -6.66 -2.32 15.69
C THR A 625 -6.74 -3.21 14.45
N LEU A 626 -6.42 -2.73 13.24
CA LEU A 626 -6.31 -3.62 12.08
C LEU A 626 -5.14 -4.59 12.21
N ALA A 627 -3.98 -4.14 12.72
CA ALA A 627 -2.86 -5.04 12.98
C ALA A 627 -3.23 -6.14 14.01
N ALA A 628 -3.85 -5.75 15.12
CA ALA A 628 -4.34 -6.69 16.13
C ALA A 628 -5.44 -7.62 15.58
N PHE A 629 -6.28 -7.12 14.67
CA PHE A 629 -7.32 -7.92 14.02
C PHE A 629 -6.72 -8.97 13.09
N ALA A 630 -5.75 -8.61 12.25
CA ALA A 630 -5.02 -9.55 11.41
C ALA A 630 -4.31 -10.63 12.25
N GLU A 631 -3.67 -10.24 13.35
CA GLU A 631 -3.00 -11.17 14.27
C GLU A 631 -3.99 -12.14 14.89
N GLN A 632 -5.12 -11.65 15.43
CA GLN A 632 -6.14 -12.51 16.03
C GLN A 632 -6.78 -13.46 15.02
N LEU A 633 -7.01 -13.01 13.79
CA LEU A 633 -7.52 -13.87 12.72
C LEU A 633 -6.49 -14.93 12.31
N THR A 634 -5.21 -14.56 12.25
CA THR A 634 -4.12 -15.49 11.95
C THR A 634 -4.04 -16.60 12.97
N VAL A 635 -4.08 -16.24 14.25
CA VAL A 635 -4.07 -17.22 15.36
C VAL A 635 -5.33 -18.08 15.35
N HIS A 636 -6.51 -17.48 15.12
CA HIS A 636 -7.78 -18.19 15.19
C HIS A 636 -7.95 -19.22 14.09
N TYR A 637 -7.61 -18.86 12.85
CA TYR A 637 -7.79 -19.74 11.69
C TYR A 637 -6.55 -20.56 11.34
N GLU A 638 -5.40 -20.26 11.93
CA GLU A 638 -4.09 -20.80 11.53
C GLU A 638 -3.79 -20.58 10.04
N VAL A 639 -4.31 -19.47 9.49
CA VAL A 639 -4.08 -18.99 8.14
C VAL A 639 -3.40 -17.64 8.26
N GLU A 640 -2.28 -17.42 7.57
CA GLU A 640 -1.57 -16.14 7.66
C GLU A 640 -2.40 -14.99 7.06
N ILE A 641 -2.72 -13.99 7.88
CA ILE A 641 -3.43 -12.77 7.48
C ILE A 641 -2.53 -11.57 7.76
N THR A 642 -2.29 -10.77 6.73
CA THR A 642 -1.61 -9.49 6.89
C THR A 642 -2.61 -8.35 6.89
N PRO A 643 -2.34 -7.22 7.57
CA PRO A 643 -3.27 -6.09 7.57
C PRO A 643 -3.48 -5.48 6.17
N ALA A 644 -2.55 -5.73 5.23
CA ALA A 644 -2.70 -5.31 3.84
C ALA A 644 -3.89 -5.99 3.14
N LEU A 645 -4.31 -7.17 3.60
CA LEU A 645 -5.48 -7.87 3.08
C LEU A 645 -6.76 -7.03 3.23
N PHE A 646 -6.86 -6.22 4.28
CA PHE A 646 -8.04 -5.39 4.55
C PHE A 646 -8.24 -4.27 3.53
N PHE A 647 -7.26 -3.97 2.67
CA PHE A 647 -7.44 -3.04 1.56
C PHE A 647 -8.24 -3.67 0.40
N GLY A 648 -7.95 -4.93 0.05
CA GLY A 648 -8.70 -5.68 -0.95
C GLY A 648 -10.07 -6.13 -0.44
N TYR A 649 -10.17 -6.35 0.88
CA TYR A 649 -11.37 -6.82 1.56
C TYR A 649 -11.77 -5.87 2.70
N PRO A 650 -12.24 -4.64 2.38
CA PRO A 650 -12.47 -3.57 3.37
C PRO A 650 -13.74 -3.73 4.21
N THR A 651 -14.41 -4.88 4.13
CA THR A 651 -15.63 -5.18 4.90
C THR A 651 -15.56 -6.60 5.46
N LEU A 652 -16.28 -6.86 6.55
CA LEU A 652 -16.33 -8.21 7.15
C LEU A 652 -16.94 -9.25 6.19
N GLY A 653 -17.88 -8.84 5.33
CA GLY A 653 -18.46 -9.69 4.29
C GLY A 653 -17.44 -10.07 3.21
N LYS A 654 -16.67 -9.10 2.72
CA LYS A 654 -15.58 -9.35 1.76
C LYS A 654 -14.48 -10.23 2.35
N LEU A 655 -14.12 -10.04 3.61
CA LEU A 655 -13.19 -10.94 4.31
C LEU A 655 -13.72 -12.37 4.39
N ALA A 656 -15.02 -12.56 4.62
CA ALA A 656 -15.63 -13.88 4.58
C ALA A 656 -15.55 -14.50 3.18
N ASP A 657 -15.73 -13.71 2.11
CA ASP A 657 -15.54 -14.15 0.73
C ASP A 657 -14.11 -14.62 0.47
N TYR A 658 -13.10 -13.87 0.94
CA TYR A 658 -11.69 -14.26 0.84
C TYR A 658 -11.43 -15.64 1.43
N TYR A 659 -11.86 -15.90 2.67
CA TYR A 659 -11.68 -17.22 3.28
C TYR A 659 -12.43 -18.33 2.54
N MET A 660 -13.56 -18.00 1.92
CA MET A 660 -14.37 -18.98 1.21
C MET A 660 -13.91 -19.28 -0.21
N THR A 661 -13.06 -18.42 -0.77
CA THR A 661 -12.49 -18.57 -2.11
C THR A 661 -11.06 -19.10 -2.05
N GLU A 662 -10.20 -18.46 -1.26
CA GLU A 662 -8.77 -18.77 -1.21
C GLU A 662 -8.43 -19.88 -0.19
N HIS A 663 -9.29 -20.10 0.82
CA HIS A 663 -9.02 -21.04 1.92
C HIS A 663 -10.18 -22.03 2.17
N THR A 664 -10.91 -22.40 1.12
CA THR A 664 -12.15 -23.20 1.22
C THR A 664 -11.98 -24.51 1.97
N GLU A 665 -10.93 -25.29 1.65
CA GLU A 665 -10.69 -26.60 2.26
C GLU A 665 -10.33 -26.49 3.75
N SER A 666 -9.49 -25.52 4.10
CA SER A 666 -9.11 -25.19 5.47
C SER A 666 -10.32 -24.82 6.32
N MET A 667 -11.20 -23.96 5.79
CA MET A 667 -12.43 -23.55 6.49
C MET A 667 -13.43 -24.71 6.62
N ALA A 668 -13.57 -25.54 5.60
CA ALA A 668 -14.43 -26.72 5.64
C ALA A 668 -13.97 -27.74 6.70
N ALA A 669 -12.64 -27.93 6.84
CA ALA A 669 -12.07 -28.78 7.88
C ALA A 669 -12.22 -28.18 9.29
N PHE A 670 -11.96 -26.87 9.43
CA PHE A 670 -12.05 -26.14 10.70
C PHE A 670 -13.44 -26.19 11.34
N TYR A 671 -14.50 -26.10 10.52
CA TYR A 671 -15.91 -26.12 10.94
C TYR A 671 -16.64 -27.45 10.73
N ARG A 672 -15.93 -28.54 10.41
CA ARG A 672 -16.53 -29.86 10.20
C ARG A 672 -17.35 -30.28 11.42
N GLU A 673 -18.61 -30.65 11.22
CA GLU A 673 -19.41 -31.23 12.31
C GLU A 673 -18.86 -32.61 12.64
N GLY A 674 -18.42 -32.80 13.89
CA GLY A 674 -18.10 -34.12 14.41
C GLY A 674 -19.33 -35.00 14.33
N ALA A 675 -19.37 -35.91 13.35
CA ALA A 675 -20.28 -37.04 13.40
C ALA A 675 -19.93 -37.84 14.65
N THR A 676 -20.91 -38.07 15.52
CA THR A 676 -20.80 -39.05 16.60
C THR A 676 -20.50 -40.41 15.98
N GLU A 677 -19.22 -40.77 15.92
CA GLU A 677 -18.80 -42.11 15.54
C GLU A 677 -19.33 -43.09 16.59
N LYS A 678 -20.37 -43.85 16.21
CA LYS A 678 -20.66 -45.13 16.83
C LYS A 678 -19.48 -46.04 16.56
N SER A 679 -18.52 -46.06 17.48
CA SER A 679 -17.49 -47.10 17.51
C SER A 679 -18.16 -48.44 17.83
N GLN A 680 -18.38 -49.24 16.79
CA GLN A 680 -18.46 -50.69 16.93
C GLN A 680 -17.07 -51.17 17.33
N ARG A 681 -16.86 -51.33 18.64
CA ARG A 681 -15.73 -52.07 19.19
C ARG A 681 -16.28 -53.41 19.65
N GLU A 682 -15.83 -54.48 18.99
CA GLU A 682 -16.00 -55.85 19.47
C GLU A 682 -15.46 -55.97 20.90
N GLU A 683 -16.28 -56.52 21.79
CA GLU A 683 -15.93 -56.83 23.17
C GLU A 683 -14.95 -58.02 23.23
N PRO A 684 -13.85 -57.93 24.02
CA PRO A 684 -13.34 -59.08 24.74
C PRO A 684 -14.05 -59.17 26.10
N GLN A 685 -14.65 -60.33 26.37
CA GLN A 685 -15.36 -60.65 27.61
C GLN A 685 -14.54 -60.38 28.88
N PRO A 686 -15.14 -59.82 29.95
CA PRO A 686 -14.56 -59.86 31.28
C PRO A 686 -15.02 -61.10 32.07
N THR A 687 -14.04 -61.91 32.47
CA THR A 687 -14.22 -63.00 33.44
C THR A 687 -14.57 -62.44 34.82
N MET A 688 -15.60 -63.01 35.45
CA MET A 688 -16.08 -62.65 36.78
C MET A 688 -15.02 -62.79 37.88
N VAL A 689 -14.82 -61.74 38.70
CA VAL A 689 -14.42 -61.89 40.10
C VAL A 689 -15.23 -60.91 40.96
N LYS A 690 -15.77 -61.43 42.07
CA LYS A 690 -16.68 -60.77 43.02
C LYS A 690 -15.96 -59.81 44.00
N PRO A 691 -16.70 -58.90 44.66
CA PRO A 691 -16.17 -57.70 45.29
C PRO A 691 -15.74 -57.90 46.75
N LEU A 692 -14.78 -57.09 47.19
CA LEU A 692 -14.48 -56.83 48.60
C LEU A 692 -14.62 -55.32 48.87
N GLU A 693 -15.54 -54.99 49.76
CA GLU A 693 -15.67 -53.72 50.46
C GLU A 693 -14.40 -53.39 51.25
N GLN A 694 -13.93 -52.14 51.19
CA GLN A 694 -13.29 -51.47 52.33
C GLN A 694 -13.26 -49.94 52.19
N GLU A 695 -14.11 -49.33 53.02
CA GLU A 695 -13.96 -48.10 53.81
C GLU A 695 -13.23 -46.87 53.23
N ARG A 696 -14.04 -45.80 53.05
CA ARG A 696 -13.61 -44.41 52.86
C ARG A 696 -13.05 -43.82 54.16
N LYS A 697 -11.92 -43.13 54.05
CA LYS A 697 -11.56 -41.97 54.89
C LYS A 697 -11.10 -40.78 54.02
N PRO A 698 -11.31 -39.53 54.48
CA PRO A 698 -11.29 -38.34 53.64
C PRO A 698 -9.93 -37.63 53.65
N GLU A 699 -9.51 -37.13 52.48
CA GLU A 699 -8.39 -36.19 52.34
C GLU A 699 -8.87 -34.83 51.81
N GLU A 700 -8.19 -33.79 52.28
CA GLU A 700 -8.57 -32.38 52.39
C GLU A 700 -8.56 -31.58 51.07
N PRO A 701 -9.22 -30.41 51.02
CA PRO A 701 -9.32 -29.60 49.82
C PRO A 701 -8.06 -28.75 49.60
N GLN A 702 -7.37 -28.94 48.48
CA GLN A 702 -6.33 -28.02 48.02
C GLN A 702 -6.92 -26.80 47.30
N ALA A 703 -6.37 -25.65 47.68
CA ALA A 703 -6.84 -24.29 47.50
C ALA A 703 -7.20 -23.85 46.07
N SER A 704 -8.31 -23.11 45.98
CA SER A 704 -8.67 -22.24 44.86
C SER A 704 -7.65 -21.11 44.68
N VAL A 705 -7.04 -21.01 43.50
CA VAL A 705 -6.26 -19.84 43.09
C VAL A 705 -7.24 -18.70 42.81
N LYS A 706 -7.12 -17.61 43.57
CA LYS A 706 -7.86 -16.35 43.32
C LYS A 706 -7.24 -15.62 42.11
N PRO A 707 -8.02 -14.96 41.25
CA PRO A 707 -7.48 -14.08 40.23
C PRO A 707 -6.85 -12.86 40.92
N GLU A 708 -5.55 -12.64 40.69
CA GLU A 708 -4.90 -11.39 41.07
C GLU A 708 -5.49 -10.25 40.22
N LYS A 709 -5.86 -9.15 40.88
CA LYS A 709 -6.35 -7.93 40.23
C LYS A 709 -5.15 -7.24 39.57
N GLU A 710 -5.15 -7.15 38.25
CA GLU A 710 -4.28 -6.23 37.54
C GLU A 710 -4.54 -4.79 38.03
N PRO A 711 -3.51 -4.04 38.45
CA PRO A 711 -3.68 -2.64 38.82
C PRO A 711 -4.00 -1.80 37.58
N ILE A 712 -5.20 -1.25 37.53
CA ILE A 712 -5.58 -0.22 36.56
C ILE A 712 -4.91 1.09 36.98
N ALA A 713 -4.01 1.62 36.15
CA ALA A 713 -3.45 2.95 36.33
C ALA A 713 -4.31 3.99 35.59
N VAL A 714 -5.01 4.84 36.33
CA VAL A 714 -5.66 6.03 35.77
C VAL A 714 -4.59 7.11 35.63
N ILE A 715 -4.00 7.21 34.43
CA ILE A 715 -2.94 8.18 34.10
C ILE A 715 -3.45 9.62 33.86
N GLY A 716 -4.76 9.84 33.95
CA GLY A 716 -5.38 11.17 33.95
C GLY A 716 -6.91 11.10 33.82
N MET A 717 -7.62 12.06 34.41
CA MET A 717 -9.07 12.19 34.30
C MET A 717 -9.43 13.68 34.27
N SER A 718 -10.47 14.07 33.52
CA SER A 718 -11.05 15.42 33.52
C SER A 718 -12.57 15.33 33.30
N GLY A 719 -13.36 16.04 34.11
CA GLY A 719 -14.82 16.01 34.03
C GLY A 719 -15.50 17.02 34.95
N ARG A 720 -16.74 17.38 34.63
CA ARG A 720 -17.62 18.20 35.48
C ARG A 720 -18.79 17.34 35.92
N PHE A 721 -19.02 17.25 37.23
CA PHE A 721 -20.01 16.37 37.81
C PHE A 721 -21.02 17.18 38.65
N PRO A 722 -22.27 16.72 38.78
CA PRO A 722 -23.24 17.35 39.69
C PRO A 722 -22.64 17.49 41.09
N GLY A 723 -22.76 18.67 41.69
CA GLY A 723 -22.19 18.95 43.03
C GLY A 723 -20.66 19.14 43.07
N ALA A 724 -19.89 18.60 42.12
CA ALA A 724 -18.42 18.64 42.12
C ALA A 724 -17.82 19.55 41.04
N ARG A 725 -17.00 20.51 41.45
CA ARG A 725 -16.35 21.46 40.51
C ARG A 725 -15.09 20.90 39.87
N ASN A 726 -14.54 19.83 40.43
CA ASN A 726 -13.35 19.14 39.93
C ASN A 726 -13.38 17.67 40.39
N ILE A 727 -12.39 16.92 39.93
CA ILE A 727 -12.30 15.47 40.18
C ILE A 727 -11.99 15.14 41.64
N ALA A 728 -11.23 15.98 42.34
CA ALA A 728 -10.95 15.77 43.75
C ALA A 728 -12.26 15.79 44.57
N GLN A 729 -13.14 16.75 44.29
CA GLN A 729 -14.46 16.83 44.94
C GLN A 729 -15.38 15.67 44.55
N MET A 730 -15.31 15.19 43.29
CA MET A 730 -16.06 14.00 42.87
C MET A 730 -15.67 12.78 43.70
N TRP A 731 -14.37 12.56 43.91
CA TRP A 731 -13.88 11.45 44.73
C TRP A 731 -14.25 11.59 46.20
N GLU A 732 -14.29 12.80 46.74
CA GLU A 732 -14.72 13.08 48.11
C GLU A 732 -16.21 12.73 48.31
N HIS A 733 -17.09 13.12 47.38
CA HIS A 733 -18.51 12.73 47.41
C HIS A 733 -18.69 11.21 47.30
N LEU A 734 -17.95 10.54 46.42
CA LEU A 734 -18.01 9.08 46.25
C LEU A 734 -17.50 8.33 47.50
N ALA A 735 -16.39 8.80 48.09
CA ALA A 735 -15.82 8.20 49.29
C ALA A 735 -16.77 8.34 50.50
N ASN A 736 -17.53 9.44 50.56
CA ASN A 736 -18.53 9.68 51.60
C ASN A 736 -19.90 9.03 51.31
N GLY A 737 -20.05 8.34 50.16
CA GLY A 737 -21.31 7.70 49.75
C GLY A 737 -22.45 8.68 49.41
N GLU A 738 -22.10 9.91 49.04
CA GLU A 738 -23.06 10.97 48.76
C GLU A 738 -23.58 10.90 47.32
N ASP A 739 -24.90 10.80 47.14
CA ASP A 739 -25.55 10.90 45.83
C ASP A 739 -25.83 12.38 45.48
N GLN A 740 -25.13 12.88 44.46
CA GLN A 740 -25.27 14.25 43.96
C GLN A 740 -26.26 14.37 42.78
N VAL A 741 -26.96 13.28 42.43
CA VAL A 741 -27.98 13.27 41.38
C VAL A 741 -29.26 13.91 41.91
N GLN A 742 -29.53 15.14 41.49
CA GLN A 742 -30.79 15.83 41.82
C GLN A 742 -31.61 16.16 40.57
N PRO A 743 -32.95 16.21 40.67
CA PRO A 743 -33.81 16.70 39.59
C PRO A 743 -33.47 18.16 39.26
N ALA A 744 -33.09 18.43 38.02
CA ALA A 744 -32.84 19.79 37.54
C ALA A 744 -34.07 20.34 36.80
N THR A 745 -34.73 21.36 37.33
CA THR A 745 -35.73 22.12 36.59
C THR A 745 -35.03 23.17 35.72
N ARG A 746 -34.91 22.91 34.41
CA ARG A 746 -34.33 23.87 33.47
C ARG A 746 -35.35 24.90 32.92
N TRP A 747 -36.45 25.16 33.64
CA TRP A 747 -37.39 26.24 33.34
C TRP A 747 -38.05 26.77 34.63
N SER A 748 -37.40 27.79 35.19
CA SER A 748 -38.05 28.97 35.81
C SER A 748 -37.15 30.16 35.56
#